data_AF-A0A4U5QFP3-F1
#
_entry.id   AF-A0A4U5QFP3-F1
#
_cell.length_a   1.000
_cell.length_b   1.000
_cell.length_c   1.000
_cell.angle_alpha   90.00
_cell.angle_beta   90.00
_cell.angle_gamma   90.00
#
_symmetry.space_group_name_H-M   'P 1'
#
loop_
_entity.id
_entity.type
_entity.pdbx_description
1 polymer ?
#
loop_
_entity_poly.entity_id
_entity_poly.type
_entity_poly.pdbx_seq_one_letter_code
_entity_poly.pdbx_strand_id
1 'polypeptide(L)'
;MAPEKEEEEIMRVKITGKCRVKPNKKLGRRECQLVTFDLPYIAFQYNQKLMVYKGDEYEDRVGKLKDGLGVVLEDFYQLAGKLAKDEDWVFRVEYDDDMEGVEVLEAKAEWIGVEDLTVEEGTSTLKELIPSNGILNSEGHHRPLLSVQLTKLKDGLAMGLAFNHAIIDGTSTWHFMSSWAQICSGLPSISLLPFLDRTKVRNTKVKFQLSPPDQNGSSTDDAKPVYQPLRERVFKFSESGIDKIKSEINSNIPSGGSKPFSTFQSLAVHIWRHVTQARQLKPEDYTVFTFFADCRKRVDPPMPESYFGNLIQAIFTVTAAGLLSMNPPEFGASMIQKAIETHDAKAIEERNKQFESAPKVYQFKDAGVNCVAVGSSPRFPVYEVDFGWGKPETVRSGINNKFDGMVYLYPGKSGGRSIDVEISLEAGAMERLEKDKELACPNNVVSVVQEPIKTSLLLPEAVVWSGDLEAVKRLKTSSNFEKNIRKEVNLCSSNRLPLRKLFYEDRETFLCSSSEADDIDSLEPGTYHVWTPKKEEGSPGSCKKSSSTGSNSKRRKFKDFIHRSNSDGKDTFVFLMPNNKKSGLHHQRLGTEKRKEVKGVGGGLFQFQEHYYIRSKQGDKRCSYLPCRSDLVEFLSNVNGVGRNLHPF
;
A
#
# COMPACT_ATOMS: atom_id res chain seq x y z
N MET A 1 -34.47 32.23 -2.88
CA MET A 1 -33.67 31.63 -1.78
C MET A 1 -34.32 30.32 -1.32
N ALA A 2 -34.44 29.39 -2.26
CA ALA A 2 -35.10 28.08 -2.11
C ALA A 2 -34.49 27.01 -3.04
N PRO A 3 -34.13 27.29 -4.33
CA PRO A 3 -33.71 26.20 -5.23
C PRO A 3 -32.37 25.57 -4.84
N GLU A 4 -31.44 26.35 -4.27
CA GLU A 4 -30.11 25.90 -3.84
C GLU A 4 -30.18 24.66 -2.92
N LYS A 5 -31.25 24.51 -2.11
CA LYS A 5 -31.42 23.34 -1.24
C LYS A 5 -31.97 22.10 -1.95
N GLU A 6 -32.82 22.27 -2.96
CA GLU A 6 -33.27 21.15 -3.77
C GLU A 6 -32.14 20.69 -4.71
N GLU A 7 -31.34 21.61 -5.25
CA GLU A 7 -30.14 21.30 -6.02
C GLU A 7 -29.07 20.60 -5.16
N GLU A 8 -28.82 21.04 -3.91
CA GLU A 8 -27.92 20.32 -2.98
C GLU A 8 -28.43 18.93 -2.58
N GLU A 9 -29.74 18.66 -2.57
CA GLU A 9 -30.31 17.35 -2.25
C GLU A 9 -30.28 16.39 -3.45
N ILE A 10 -30.39 16.91 -4.67
CA ILE A 10 -30.21 16.15 -5.91
C ILE A 10 -28.74 15.70 -6.09
N MET A 11 -27.78 16.53 -5.68
CA MET A 11 -26.35 16.37 -5.94
C MET A 11 -25.57 15.57 -4.88
N ARG A 12 -26.20 14.56 -4.25
CA ARG A 12 -25.55 13.65 -3.28
C ARG A 12 -25.73 12.18 -3.64
N VAL A 13 -24.87 11.31 -3.12
CA VAL A 13 -25.02 9.85 -3.30
C VAL A 13 -26.11 9.32 -2.36
N LYS A 14 -27.20 8.81 -2.92
CA LYS A 14 -28.35 8.31 -2.17
C LYS A 14 -28.29 6.80 -2.01
N ILE A 15 -28.06 6.31 -0.79
CA ILE A 15 -28.19 4.88 -0.47
C ILE A 15 -29.65 4.45 -0.68
N THR A 16 -29.88 3.43 -1.51
CA THR A 16 -31.19 2.86 -1.83
C THR A 16 -31.43 1.50 -1.22
N GLY A 17 -30.35 0.77 -0.88
CA GLY A 17 -30.44 -0.58 -0.32
C GLY A 17 -29.24 -0.93 0.55
N LYS A 18 -29.44 -1.88 1.45
CA LYS A 18 -28.39 -2.53 2.24
C LYS A 18 -28.77 -3.99 2.46
N CYS A 19 -27.87 -4.89 2.10
CA CYS A 19 -28.00 -6.31 2.39
C CYS A 19 -26.69 -6.89 2.93
N ARG A 20 -26.75 -8.18 3.25
CA ARG A 20 -25.64 -8.99 3.75
C ARG A 20 -25.43 -10.18 2.82
N VAL A 21 -24.18 -10.51 2.52
CA VAL A 21 -23.81 -11.63 1.65
C VAL A 21 -22.80 -12.51 2.37
N LYS A 22 -23.05 -13.83 2.39
CA LYS A 22 -22.23 -14.83 3.07
C LYS A 22 -22.02 -16.04 2.15
N PRO A 23 -21.11 -16.98 2.49
CA PRO A 23 -20.90 -18.21 1.72
C PRO A 23 -22.21 -18.94 1.41
N ASN A 24 -22.41 -19.32 0.15
CA ASN A 24 -23.62 -20.04 -0.29
C ASN A 24 -23.68 -21.47 0.28
N LYS A 25 -22.53 -22.16 0.33
CA LYS A 25 -22.37 -23.39 1.13
C LYS A 25 -22.15 -23.07 2.60
N LYS A 26 -22.79 -23.86 3.48
CA LYS A 26 -22.41 -23.96 4.88
C LYS A 26 -20.97 -24.46 5.01
N LEU A 27 -20.12 -23.69 5.66
CA LEU A 27 -18.74 -24.08 5.95
C LEU A 27 -18.63 -24.65 7.38
N GLY A 28 -19.52 -24.21 8.29
CA GLY A 28 -19.37 -24.33 9.73
C GLY A 28 -18.25 -23.43 10.27
N ARG A 29 -18.06 -23.45 11.60
CA ARG A 29 -17.06 -22.62 12.28
C ARG A 29 -15.67 -22.73 11.63
N ARG A 30 -15.02 -21.58 11.41
CA ARG A 30 -13.64 -21.46 10.93
C ARG A 30 -12.93 -20.36 11.71
N GLU A 31 -11.62 -20.52 11.88
CA GLU A 31 -10.77 -19.54 12.56
C GLU A 31 -9.44 -19.39 11.83
N CYS A 32 -8.94 -18.16 11.78
CA CYS A 32 -7.67 -17.80 11.13
C CYS A 32 -6.89 -16.88 12.08
N GLN A 33 -5.81 -17.37 12.69
CA GLN A 33 -4.98 -16.56 13.59
C GLN A 33 -4.30 -15.43 12.82
N LEU A 34 -4.32 -14.20 13.36
CA LEU A 34 -3.52 -13.11 12.82
C LEU A 34 -2.07 -13.28 13.26
N VAL A 35 -1.15 -13.15 12.31
CA VAL A 35 0.29 -13.36 12.54
C VAL A 35 1.03 -12.02 12.61
N THR A 36 2.31 -12.04 12.97
CA THR A 36 3.13 -10.84 13.22
C THR A 36 3.12 -9.81 12.08
N PHE A 37 2.88 -10.22 10.83
CA PHE A 37 2.73 -9.33 9.68
C PHE A 37 1.35 -8.63 9.60
N ASP A 38 0.29 -9.19 10.20
CA ASP A 38 -1.07 -8.64 10.22
C ASP A 38 -1.23 -7.54 11.29
N LEU A 39 -0.62 -7.73 12.47
CA LEU A 39 -0.87 -6.94 13.67
C LEU A 39 -0.54 -5.43 13.55
N PRO A 40 0.54 -4.99 12.86
CA PRO A 40 0.82 -3.56 12.66
C PRO A 40 -0.35 -2.78 12.05
N TYR A 41 -1.17 -3.44 11.23
CA TYR A 41 -2.26 -2.81 10.48
C TYR A 41 -3.58 -2.69 11.28
N ILE A 42 -3.68 -3.26 12.49
CA ILE A 42 -4.90 -3.19 13.33
C ILE A 42 -5.27 -1.75 13.72
N ALA A 43 -4.29 -0.85 13.86
CA ALA A 43 -4.53 0.55 14.22
C ALA A 43 -4.74 1.48 13.01
N PHE A 44 -4.64 0.97 11.78
CA PHE A 44 -4.89 1.72 10.56
C PHE A 44 -6.40 1.74 10.25
N GLN A 45 -6.81 2.57 9.28
CA GLN A 45 -8.17 2.54 8.76
C GLN A 45 -8.34 1.41 7.72
N TYR A 46 -9.59 1.09 7.39
CA TYR A 46 -9.93 0.14 6.32
C TYR A 46 -9.32 0.61 4.99
N ASN A 47 -8.61 -0.28 4.30
CA ASN A 47 -8.07 -0.01 2.97
C ASN A 47 -9.20 0.18 1.97
N GLN A 48 -9.21 1.31 1.26
CA GLN A 48 -10.27 1.66 0.33
C GLN A 48 -9.84 1.59 -1.14
N LYS A 49 -10.76 1.18 -2.00
CA LYS A 49 -10.66 1.23 -3.47
C LYS A 49 -11.99 1.69 -4.07
N LEU A 50 -11.92 2.37 -5.21
CA LEU A 50 -13.05 2.63 -6.10
C LEU A 50 -12.71 2.08 -7.48
N MET A 51 -13.68 1.40 -8.09
CA MET A 51 -13.57 0.86 -9.45
C MET A 51 -14.83 1.28 -10.23
N VAL A 52 -14.66 1.93 -11.37
CA VAL A 52 -15.78 2.43 -12.18
C VAL A 52 -15.92 1.58 -13.45
N TYR A 53 -17.14 1.24 -13.84
CA TYR A 53 -17.45 0.45 -15.04
C TYR A 53 -18.51 1.15 -15.89
N LYS A 54 -18.39 1.12 -17.22
CA LYS A 54 -19.36 1.74 -18.13
C LYS A 54 -20.52 0.79 -18.48
N GLY A 55 -21.63 1.40 -18.91
CA GLY A 55 -22.77 0.74 -19.53
C GLY A 55 -23.89 0.38 -18.57
N ASP A 56 -25.01 -0.01 -19.17
CA ASP A 56 -26.32 -0.13 -18.54
C ASP A 56 -26.52 -1.47 -17.78
N GLU A 57 -27.79 -1.81 -17.48
CA GLU A 57 -28.18 -3.05 -16.79
C GLU A 57 -27.71 -3.16 -15.33
N TYR A 58 -27.56 -2.01 -14.64
CA TYR A 58 -27.15 -1.92 -13.22
C TYR A 58 -27.82 -2.98 -12.32
N GLU A 59 -29.14 -3.14 -12.44
CA GLU A 59 -29.94 -4.05 -11.62
C GLU A 59 -29.55 -5.54 -11.80
N ASP A 60 -29.21 -5.96 -13.02
CA ASP A 60 -28.71 -7.30 -13.31
C ASP A 60 -27.25 -7.47 -12.86
N ARG A 61 -26.39 -6.46 -13.11
CA ARG A 61 -24.99 -6.46 -12.64
C ARG A 61 -24.90 -6.58 -11.13
N VAL A 62 -25.75 -5.87 -10.39
CA VAL A 62 -25.84 -5.95 -8.91
C VAL A 62 -26.28 -7.34 -8.45
N GLY A 63 -27.21 -7.99 -9.14
CA GLY A 63 -27.58 -9.38 -8.89
C GLY A 63 -26.38 -10.32 -9.04
N LYS A 64 -25.76 -10.33 -10.23
CA LYS A 64 -24.58 -11.16 -10.55
C LYS A 64 -23.41 -10.93 -9.60
N LEU A 65 -23.17 -9.69 -9.17
CA LEU A 65 -22.15 -9.34 -8.18
C LEU A 65 -22.44 -9.98 -6.82
N LYS A 66 -23.68 -9.91 -6.32
CA LYS A 66 -24.08 -10.53 -5.04
C LYS A 66 -24.03 -12.06 -5.09
N ASP A 67 -24.55 -12.66 -6.15
CA ASP A 67 -24.56 -14.11 -6.32
C ASP A 67 -23.14 -14.67 -6.42
N GLY A 68 -22.28 -14.03 -7.23
CA GLY A 68 -20.88 -14.38 -7.36
C GLY A 68 -20.08 -14.11 -6.08
N LEU A 69 -20.46 -13.09 -5.30
CA LEU A 69 -19.87 -12.82 -3.98
C LEU A 69 -20.19 -13.95 -2.99
N GLY A 70 -21.44 -14.44 -2.97
CA GLY A 70 -21.84 -15.59 -2.14
C GLY A 70 -21.09 -16.88 -2.49
N VAL A 71 -20.71 -17.08 -3.75
CA VAL A 71 -19.87 -18.22 -4.17
C VAL A 71 -18.41 -18.03 -3.80
N VAL A 72 -17.77 -16.91 -4.15
CA VAL A 72 -16.32 -16.71 -3.91
C VAL A 72 -15.98 -16.66 -2.41
N LEU A 73 -16.90 -16.24 -1.55
CA LEU A 73 -16.70 -16.24 -0.10
C LEU A 73 -16.57 -17.66 0.51
N GLU A 74 -16.90 -18.72 -0.23
CA GLU A 74 -16.65 -20.11 0.21
C GLU A 74 -15.15 -20.41 0.35
N ASP A 75 -14.33 -19.89 -0.57
CA ASP A 75 -12.86 -19.99 -0.55
C ASP A 75 -12.21 -18.88 0.30
N PHE A 76 -12.82 -17.68 0.32
CA PHE A 76 -12.30 -16.48 0.98
C PHE A 76 -13.09 -16.10 2.27
N TYR A 77 -13.48 -17.10 3.06
CA TYR A 77 -14.42 -16.94 4.19
C TYR A 77 -14.03 -15.89 5.24
N GLN A 78 -12.73 -15.54 5.37
CA GLN A 78 -12.27 -14.54 6.33
C GLN A 78 -12.86 -13.16 6.07
N LEU A 79 -13.25 -12.84 4.83
CA LEU A 79 -13.90 -11.57 4.48
C LEU A 79 -15.34 -11.48 5.00
N ALA A 80 -16.00 -12.63 5.20
CA ALA A 80 -17.33 -12.75 5.80
C ALA A 80 -17.30 -13.00 7.32
N GLY A 81 -16.12 -13.11 7.92
CA GLY A 81 -15.95 -13.27 9.36
C GLY A 81 -15.99 -11.94 10.14
N LYS A 82 -15.60 -12.02 11.41
CA LYS A 82 -15.37 -10.89 12.33
C LYS A 82 -13.97 -10.97 12.93
N LEU A 83 -13.40 -9.83 13.32
CA LEU A 83 -12.17 -9.78 14.11
C LEU A 83 -12.48 -10.18 15.56
N ALA A 84 -11.69 -11.10 16.11
CA ALA A 84 -11.80 -11.57 17.48
C ALA A 84 -10.42 -11.60 18.16
N LYS A 85 -10.43 -11.76 19.47
CA LYS A 85 -9.23 -11.98 20.30
C LYS A 85 -9.55 -12.97 21.42
N ASP A 86 -8.52 -13.57 22.01
CA ASP A 86 -8.63 -14.30 23.27
C ASP A 86 -8.34 -13.40 24.48
N GLU A 87 -8.40 -13.97 25.69
CA GLU A 87 -8.09 -13.31 26.96
C GLU A 87 -6.65 -12.79 27.01
N ASP A 88 -5.76 -13.42 26.24
CA ASP A 88 -4.34 -13.08 26.08
C ASP A 88 -4.08 -11.99 25.01
N TRP A 89 -5.14 -11.43 24.40
CA TRP A 89 -5.07 -10.41 23.36
C TRP A 89 -4.36 -10.87 22.08
N VAL A 90 -4.41 -12.16 21.77
CA VAL A 90 -3.99 -12.72 20.48
C VAL A 90 -5.18 -12.62 19.51
N PHE A 91 -4.99 -11.90 18.40
CA PHE A 91 -6.04 -11.66 17.42
C PHE A 91 -6.22 -12.84 16.44
N ARG A 92 -7.46 -13.03 15.98
CA ARG A 92 -7.86 -13.98 14.94
C ARG A 92 -9.07 -13.44 14.18
N VAL A 93 -9.34 -13.98 12.99
CA VAL A 93 -10.66 -13.91 12.36
C VAL A 93 -11.46 -15.13 12.79
N GLU A 94 -12.71 -14.92 13.22
CA GLU A 94 -13.71 -15.98 13.44
C GLU A 94 -14.76 -15.89 12.32
N TYR A 95 -15.17 -17.04 11.77
CA TYR A 95 -16.33 -17.18 10.89
C TYR A 95 -17.23 -18.31 11.42
N ASP A 96 -18.54 -18.14 11.28
CA ASP A 96 -19.56 -19.16 11.51
C ASP A 96 -20.73 -18.94 10.53
N ASP A 97 -21.50 -19.98 10.21
CA ASP A 97 -22.58 -19.90 9.22
C ASP A 97 -23.75 -19.03 9.68
N ASP A 98 -23.87 -18.77 10.99
CA ASP A 98 -24.88 -17.87 11.57
C ASP A 98 -24.43 -16.39 11.61
N MET A 99 -23.21 -16.07 11.15
CA MET A 99 -22.77 -14.67 11.00
C MET A 99 -23.46 -13.96 9.82
N GLU A 100 -23.51 -12.63 9.88
CA GLU A 100 -24.12 -11.80 8.84
C GLU A 100 -23.32 -11.83 7.52
N GLY A 101 -21.99 -11.85 7.58
CA GLY A 101 -21.12 -11.80 6.40
C GLY A 101 -20.79 -10.38 5.92
N VAL A 102 -20.49 -10.28 4.62
CA VAL A 102 -20.07 -9.06 3.92
C VAL A 102 -21.23 -8.07 3.80
N GLU A 103 -20.94 -6.79 3.95
CA GLU A 103 -21.90 -5.72 3.67
C GLU A 103 -21.94 -5.38 2.19
N VAL A 104 -23.14 -5.33 1.61
CA VAL A 104 -23.35 -4.77 0.28
C VAL A 104 -24.38 -3.65 0.39
N LEU A 105 -23.95 -2.43 0.09
CA LEU A 105 -24.80 -1.25 -0.07
C LEU A 105 -25.14 -1.07 -1.55
N GLU A 106 -26.35 -0.61 -1.81
CA GLU A 106 -26.80 -0.13 -3.12
C GLU A 106 -27.10 1.35 -3.03
N ALA A 107 -26.73 2.11 -4.05
CA ALA A 107 -26.89 3.55 -4.09
C ALA A 107 -27.17 4.08 -5.50
N LYS A 108 -27.62 5.33 -5.57
CA LYS A 108 -27.82 6.10 -6.81
C LYS A 108 -27.05 7.41 -6.75
N ALA A 109 -26.41 7.73 -7.86
CA ALA A 109 -25.79 9.02 -8.16
C ALA A 109 -25.91 9.27 -9.68
N GLU A 110 -27.15 9.20 -10.18
CA GLU A 110 -27.47 9.23 -11.62
C GLU A 110 -27.21 10.61 -12.29
N TRP A 111 -26.72 11.58 -11.52
CA TRP A 111 -26.17 12.86 -12.00
C TRP A 111 -24.67 12.80 -12.37
N ILE A 112 -23.95 11.77 -11.91
CA ILE A 112 -22.51 11.55 -12.19
C ILE A 112 -22.36 10.70 -13.45
N GLY A 113 -21.63 11.19 -14.46
CA GLY A 113 -21.14 10.40 -15.57
C GLY A 113 -19.86 9.63 -15.23
N VAL A 114 -19.61 8.52 -15.93
CA VAL A 114 -18.34 7.79 -15.84
C VAL A 114 -17.16 8.71 -16.16
N GLU A 115 -17.32 9.61 -17.14
CA GLU A 115 -16.34 10.65 -17.48
C GLU A 115 -15.89 11.49 -16.27
N ASP A 116 -16.83 11.92 -15.41
CA ASP A 116 -16.59 12.80 -14.26
C ASP A 116 -15.70 12.16 -13.18
N LEU A 117 -15.60 10.83 -13.19
CA LEU A 117 -14.73 10.07 -12.28
C LEU A 117 -13.35 9.75 -12.89
N THR A 118 -13.18 9.93 -14.21
CA THR A 118 -11.90 9.69 -14.92
C THR A 118 -10.96 10.90 -14.98
N VAL A 119 -11.44 12.08 -14.56
CA VAL A 119 -10.65 13.31 -14.42
C VAL A 119 -9.47 13.11 -13.45
N GLU A 120 -8.41 13.91 -13.59
CA GLU A 120 -7.17 13.76 -12.79
C GLU A 120 -7.26 14.38 -11.38
N GLU A 121 -8.26 15.22 -11.13
CA GLU A 121 -8.60 15.78 -9.83
C GLU A 121 -9.35 14.77 -8.94
N GLY A 122 -8.89 14.58 -7.70
CA GLY A 122 -9.67 13.86 -6.68
C GLY A 122 -10.83 14.71 -6.16
N THR A 123 -12.05 14.45 -6.63
CA THR A 123 -13.26 15.20 -6.21
C THR A 123 -13.74 14.79 -4.82
N SER A 124 -14.50 15.68 -4.15
CA SER A 124 -15.20 15.35 -2.90
C SER A 124 -16.19 14.20 -3.08
N THR A 125 -16.82 14.09 -4.25
CA THR A 125 -17.81 13.08 -4.60
C THR A 125 -17.27 11.65 -4.55
N LEU A 126 -15.98 11.43 -4.88
CA LEU A 126 -15.32 10.12 -4.77
C LEU A 126 -15.45 9.52 -3.36
N LYS A 127 -15.57 10.37 -2.33
CA LYS A 127 -15.66 9.99 -0.92
C LYS A 127 -17.03 9.40 -0.57
N GLU A 128 -18.09 9.81 -1.27
CA GLU A 128 -19.46 9.31 -1.09
C GLU A 128 -19.71 8.00 -1.84
N LEU A 129 -18.87 7.67 -2.82
CA LEU A 129 -18.94 6.44 -3.61
C LEU A 129 -18.29 5.22 -2.92
N ILE A 130 -17.68 5.39 -1.74
CA ILE A 130 -16.88 4.37 -1.04
C ILE A 130 -17.37 4.19 0.41
N PRO A 131 -17.59 2.94 0.88
CA PRO A 131 -18.10 2.68 2.22
C PRO A 131 -17.00 2.80 3.31
N SER A 132 -17.42 2.79 4.57
CA SER A 132 -16.53 2.68 5.75
C SER A 132 -15.40 3.73 5.82
N ASN A 133 -15.71 4.97 5.41
CA ASN A 133 -14.88 6.15 5.67
C ASN A 133 -14.60 6.32 7.18
N GLY A 134 -13.34 6.57 7.52
CA GLY A 134 -12.88 6.80 8.90
C GLY A 134 -12.69 5.56 9.78
N ILE A 135 -13.25 4.40 9.38
CA ILE A 135 -13.34 3.19 10.20
C ILE A 135 -11.98 2.54 10.43
N LEU A 136 -11.65 2.25 11.69
CA LEU A 136 -10.41 1.57 12.09
C LEU A 136 -10.51 0.05 11.90
N ASN A 137 -9.41 -0.59 11.53
CA ASN A 137 -9.33 -2.06 11.40
C ASN A 137 -9.63 -2.77 12.72
N SER A 138 -9.33 -2.13 13.86
CA SER A 138 -9.74 -2.58 15.18
C SER A 138 -11.26 -2.67 15.37
N GLU A 139 -12.09 -1.89 14.66
CA GLU A 139 -13.56 -1.94 14.75
C GLU A 139 -14.18 -3.20 14.11
N GLY A 140 -13.40 -4.01 13.39
CA GLY A 140 -13.85 -5.26 12.74
C GLY A 140 -14.40 -6.34 13.68
N HIS A 141 -14.43 -6.09 15.00
CA HIS A 141 -15.09 -6.94 15.99
C HIS A 141 -16.60 -6.68 16.10
N HIS A 142 -17.06 -5.49 15.69
CA HIS A 142 -18.48 -5.11 15.61
C HIS A 142 -18.91 -4.69 14.19
N ARG A 143 -17.96 -4.58 13.25
CA ARG A 143 -18.22 -4.23 11.84
C ARG A 143 -17.78 -5.34 10.88
N PRO A 144 -18.43 -5.47 9.71
CA PRO A 144 -17.99 -6.36 8.63
C PRO A 144 -16.51 -6.13 8.27
N LEU A 145 -15.78 -7.20 7.94
CA LEU A 145 -14.38 -7.11 7.51
C LEU A 145 -14.22 -6.69 6.04
N LEU A 146 -15.31 -6.76 5.28
CA LEU A 146 -15.48 -6.18 3.94
C LEU A 146 -16.82 -5.46 3.86
N SER A 147 -16.80 -4.23 3.35
CA SER A 147 -18.00 -3.52 2.86
C SER A 147 -17.83 -3.17 1.38
N VAL A 148 -18.87 -3.42 0.60
CA VAL A 148 -19.00 -3.08 -0.82
C VAL A 148 -20.12 -2.05 -0.98
N GLN A 149 -19.94 -1.05 -1.82
CA GLN A 149 -21.00 -0.12 -2.25
C GLN A 149 -21.11 -0.15 -3.76
N LEU A 150 -22.28 -0.50 -4.27
CA LEU A 150 -22.61 -0.50 -5.69
C LEU A 150 -23.48 0.72 -5.96
N THR A 151 -22.98 1.67 -6.75
CA THR A 151 -23.64 2.96 -6.99
C THR A 151 -23.98 3.10 -8.48
N LYS A 152 -25.27 3.25 -8.79
CA LYS A 152 -25.76 3.52 -10.15
C LYS A 152 -25.36 4.93 -10.57
N LEU A 153 -24.59 5.03 -11.65
CA LEU A 153 -24.20 6.28 -12.30
C LEU A 153 -25.17 6.58 -13.47
N LYS A 154 -25.01 7.74 -14.10
CA LYS A 154 -25.71 8.17 -15.31
C LYS A 154 -25.59 7.17 -16.48
N ASP A 155 -24.41 6.57 -16.65
CA ASP A 155 -24.04 5.69 -17.77
C ASP A 155 -23.14 4.51 -17.33
N GLY A 156 -23.24 4.08 -16.07
CA GLY A 156 -22.36 3.05 -15.52
C GLY A 156 -22.61 2.66 -14.05
N LEU A 157 -21.60 2.02 -13.47
CA LEU A 157 -21.56 1.51 -12.10
C LEU A 157 -20.26 1.93 -11.42
N ALA A 158 -20.36 2.58 -10.26
CA ALA A 158 -19.24 2.75 -9.34
C ALA A 158 -19.28 1.67 -8.26
N MET A 159 -18.19 0.91 -8.11
CA MET A 159 -17.96 -0.08 -7.07
C MET A 159 -16.95 0.47 -6.04
N GLY A 160 -17.47 0.95 -4.92
CA GLY A 160 -16.68 1.29 -3.74
C GLY A 160 -16.40 0.06 -2.88
N LEU A 161 -15.18 -0.06 -2.37
CA LEU A 161 -14.71 -1.20 -1.60
C LEU A 161 -13.94 -0.72 -0.37
N ALA A 162 -14.22 -1.31 0.79
CA ALA A 162 -13.47 -1.08 2.01
C ALA A 162 -13.13 -2.42 2.69
N PHE A 163 -11.83 -2.71 2.79
CA PHE A 163 -11.27 -3.93 3.34
C PHE A 163 -10.58 -3.67 4.68
N ASN A 164 -10.79 -4.53 5.66
CA ASN A 164 -10.03 -4.47 6.90
C ASN A 164 -8.55 -4.84 6.63
N HIS A 165 -7.61 -3.89 6.74
CA HIS A 165 -6.22 -4.11 6.33
C HIS A 165 -5.51 -5.12 7.24
N ALA A 166 -5.93 -5.27 8.51
CA ALA A 166 -5.35 -6.28 9.40
C ALA A 166 -5.62 -7.72 8.96
N ILE A 167 -6.51 -7.96 7.99
CA ILE A 167 -6.75 -9.31 7.46
C ILE A 167 -6.15 -9.54 6.06
N ILE A 168 -5.86 -8.51 5.26
CA ILE A 168 -5.32 -8.67 3.90
C ILE A 168 -4.35 -7.54 3.49
N ASP A 169 -3.31 -7.90 2.72
CA ASP A 169 -2.51 -6.96 1.94
C ASP A 169 -3.03 -6.77 0.51
N GLY A 170 -2.41 -5.86 -0.25
CA GLY A 170 -2.83 -5.58 -1.64
C GLY A 170 -2.76 -6.79 -2.57
N THR A 171 -1.76 -7.67 -2.44
CA THR A 171 -1.68 -8.92 -3.21
C THR A 171 -2.90 -9.80 -2.94
N SER A 172 -3.28 -9.94 -1.67
CA SER A 172 -4.46 -10.69 -1.23
C SER A 172 -5.78 -10.03 -1.69
N THR A 173 -5.88 -8.70 -1.64
CA THR A 173 -7.03 -7.95 -2.17
C THR A 173 -7.27 -8.25 -3.65
N TRP A 174 -6.22 -8.16 -4.48
CA TRP A 174 -6.39 -8.38 -5.92
C TRP A 174 -6.59 -9.85 -6.30
N HIS A 175 -6.04 -10.79 -5.53
CA HIS A 175 -6.39 -12.22 -5.67
C HIS A 175 -7.89 -12.45 -5.43
N PHE A 176 -8.46 -11.89 -4.37
CA PHE A 176 -9.90 -11.95 -4.12
C PHE A 176 -10.72 -11.28 -5.25
N MET A 177 -10.36 -10.06 -5.65
CA MET A 177 -11.10 -9.34 -6.70
C MET A 177 -11.08 -10.07 -8.05
N SER A 178 -9.92 -10.58 -8.50
CA SER A 178 -9.84 -11.38 -9.73
C SER A 178 -10.58 -12.72 -9.60
N SER A 179 -10.61 -13.33 -8.41
CA SER A 179 -11.39 -14.55 -8.16
C SER A 179 -12.89 -14.31 -8.22
N TRP A 180 -13.37 -13.20 -7.64
CA TRP A 180 -14.78 -12.79 -7.70
C TRP A 180 -15.21 -12.48 -9.14
N ALA A 181 -14.36 -11.76 -9.88
CA ALA A 181 -14.56 -11.46 -11.30
C ALA A 181 -14.67 -12.71 -12.19
N GLN A 182 -13.85 -13.74 -11.94
CA GLN A 182 -13.96 -15.05 -12.62
C GLN A 182 -15.33 -15.70 -12.39
N ILE A 183 -15.81 -15.73 -11.15
CA ILE A 183 -17.11 -16.34 -10.81
C ILE A 183 -18.27 -15.57 -11.49
N CYS A 184 -18.29 -14.23 -11.43
CA CYS A 184 -19.33 -13.43 -12.10
C CYS A 184 -19.29 -13.59 -13.63
N SER A 185 -18.09 -13.79 -14.21
CA SER A 185 -17.90 -14.15 -15.63
C SER A 185 -18.36 -15.56 -16.00
N GLY A 186 -18.92 -16.32 -15.05
CA GLY A 186 -19.52 -17.64 -15.28
C GLY A 186 -18.56 -18.82 -15.15
N LEU A 187 -17.36 -18.65 -14.56
CA LEU A 187 -16.52 -19.80 -14.20
C LEU A 187 -17.16 -20.57 -13.02
N PRO A 188 -17.16 -21.92 -13.04
CA PRO A 188 -17.80 -22.72 -12.00
C PRO A 188 -17.01 -22.79 -10.68
N SER A 189 -15.76 -22.33 -10.68
CA SER A 189 -14.83 -22.30 -9.55
C SER A 189 -13.70 -21.31 -9.85
N ILE A 190 -13.03 -20.81 -8.81
CA ILE A 190 -11.87 -19.91 -8.96
C ILE A 190 -10.66 -20.66 -9.51
N SER A 191 -9.81 -19.97 -10.27
CA SER A 191 -8.66 -20.59 -10.96
C SER A 191 -7.45 -20.83 -10.05
N LEU A 192 -7.38 -20.13 -8.91
CA LEU A 192 -6.29 -20.19 -7.94
C LEU A 192 -6.88 -20.17 -6.53
N LEU A 193 -6.81 -21.29 -5.81
CA LEU A 193 -7.26 -21.37 -4.43
C LEU A 193 -6.35 -20.52 -3.50
N PRO A 194 -6.92 -19.75 -2.55
CA PRO A 194 -6.14 -19.02 -1.56
C PRO A 194 -5.47 -19.96 -0.56
N PHE A 195 -4.22 -19.68 -0.23
CA PHE A 195 -3.47 -20.39 0.79
C PHE A 195 -3.70 -19.71 2.14
N LEU A 196 -4.43 -20.39 3.03
CA LEU A 196 -5.03 -19.80 4.23
C LEU A 196 -4.24 -20.06 5.53
N ASP A 197 -3.26 -20.97 5.53
CA ASP A 197 -2.52 -21.35 6.74
C ASP A 197 -1.40 -20.35 7.06
N ARG A 198 -1.77 -19.26 7.71
CA ARG A 198 -0.84 -18.19 8.14
C ARG A 198 0.24 -18.69 9.09
N THR A 199 -0.01 -19.77 9.84
CA THR A 199 0.96 -20.30 10.81
C THR A 199 2.24 -20.79 10.15
N LYS A 200 2.20 -21.13 8.86
CA LYS A 200 3.33 -21.66 8.07
C LYS A 200 4.44 -20.64 7.84
N VAL A 201 4.13 -19.35 7.74
CA VAL A 201 5.15 -18.31 7.67
C VAL A 201 5.56 -17.83 9.06
N ARG A 202 4.63 -17.80 10.01
CA ARG A 202 4.93 -17.47 11.41
C ARG A 202 3.81 -17.93 12.35
N ASN A 203 4.18 -18.65 13.42
CA ASN A 203 3.23 -19.15 14.41
C ASN A 203 3.39 -18.50 15.81
N THR A 204 4.00 -17.31 15.88
CA THR A 204 4.13 -16.58 17.15
C THR A 204 2.77 -16.07 17.61
N LYS A 205 2.40 -16.38 18.86
CA LYS A 205 1.28 -15.72 19.53
C LYS A 205 1.74 -14.43 20.19
N VAL A 206 1.37 -13.30 19.60
CA VAL A 206 1.73 -11.96 20.11
C VAL A 206 0.56 -11.39 20.89
N LYS A 207 0.79 -11.01 22.14
CA LYS A 207 -0.20 -10.32 23.00
C LYS A 207 -0.26 -8.85 22.60
N PHE A 208 -1.21 -8.47 21.77
CA PHE A 208 -1.27 -7.12 21.20
C PHE A 208 -2.34 -6.27 21.89
N GLN A 209 -1.93 -5.50 22.90
CA GLN A 209 -2.83 -4.56 23.57
C GLN A 209 -2.88 -3.25 22.79
N LEU A 210 -4.08 -2.92 22.28
CA LEU A 210 -4.38 -1.58 21.80
C LEU A 210 -4.51 -0.67 23.01
N SER A 211 -3.48 0.12 23.30
CA SER A 211 -3.54 1.17 24.31
C SER A 211 -4.73 2.09 24.04
N PRO A 212 -5.52 2.48 25.05
CA PRO A 212 -6.41 3.62 24.94
C PRO A 212 -5.63 4.86 24.49
N PRO A 213 -6.23 5.80 23.74
CA PRO A 213 -5.60 7.10 23.50
C PRO A 213 -5.26 7.77 24.83
N ASP A 214 -4.02 8.24 25.00
CA ASP A 214 -3.53 8.81 26.25
C ASP A 214 -4.33 10.06 26.66
N GLN A 215 -5.29 9.88 27.57
CA GLN A 215 -6.03 10.99 28.18
C GLN A 215 -5.15 11.89 29.07
N ASN A 216 -3.93 11.44 29.38
CA ASN A 216 -2.92 12.20 30.12
C ASN A 216 -2.04 13.09 29.23
N GLY A 217 -2.37 13.23 27.94
CA GLY A 217 -1.82 14.27 27.07
C GLY A 217 -2.33 15.67 27.45
N SER A 218 -1.86 16.23 28.58
CA SER A 218 -2.17 17.61 28.98
C SER A 218 -1.39 18.63 28.15
N SER A 219 -1.64 18.66 26.84
CA SER A 219 -1.14 19.70 25.94
C SER A 219 -1.90 20.99 26.19
N THR A 220 -1.35 21.86 27.05
CA THR A 220 -1.76 23.26 27.17
C THR A 220 -1.27 24.04 25.95
N ASP A 221 -1.92 23.80 24.81
CA ASP A 221 -1.76 24.52 23.54
C ASP A 221 -3.16 24.63 22.91
N ASP A 222 -3.81 25.79 23.09
CA ASP A 222 -5.17 26.06 22.57
C ASP A 222 -5.21 26.26 21.03
N ALA A 223 -4.08 26.02 20.36
CA ALA A 223 -3.99 25.94 18.91
C ALA A 223 -4.28 24.51 18.43
N LYS A 224 -5.54 24.22 18.07
CA LYS A 224 -5.85 23.06 17.22
C LYS A 224 -4.96 23.17 15.96
N PRO A 225 -4.14 22.17 15.61
CA PRO A 225 -3.27 22.27 14.44
C PRO A 225 -4.12 22.50 13.19
N VAL A 226 -3.83 23.61 12.50
CA VAL A 226 -4.52 24.00 11.26
C VAL A 226 -3.98 23.13 10.13
N TYR A 227 -4.48 21.90 10.05
CA TYR A 227 -4.21 21.00 8.94
C TYR A 227 -4.62 21.67 7.64
N GLN A 228 -3.66 21.86 6.73
CA GLN A 228 -3.97 22.38 5.40
C GLN A 228 -4.85 21.37 4.66
N PRO A 229 -5.78 21.84 3.80
CA PRO A 229 -6.60 20.94 3.01
C PRO A 229 -5.70 20.11 2.08
N LEU A 230 -5.74 18.79 2.25
CA LEU A 230 -5.06 17.86 1.34
C LEU A 230 -5.77 17.88 -0.02
N ARG A 231 -4.99 18.07 -1.08
CA ARG A 231 -5.40 17.87 -2.48
C ARG A 231 -4.89 16.54 -2.99
N GLU A 232 -5.66 15.94 -3.89
CA GLU A 232 -5.37 14.67 -4.55
C GLU A 232 -5.30 14.88 -6.06
N ARG A 233 -4.26 14.33 -6.69
CA ARG A 233 -4.01 14.40 -8.15
C ARG A 233 -3.49 13.09 -8.69
N VAL A 234 -3.94 12.71 -9.88
CA VAL A 234 -3.37 11.60 -10.65
C VAL A 234 -2.44 12.14 -11.73
N PHE A 235 -1.14 11.95 -11.56
CA PHE A 235 -0.13 12.25 -12.57
C PHE A 235 0.04 11.01 -13.46
N LYS A 236 -0.25 11.12 -14.76
CA LYS A 236 -0.21 10.00 -15.71
C LYS A 236 1.14 9.93 -16.42
N PHE A 237 1.93 8.91 -16.11
CA PHE A 237 3.24 8.70 -16.72
C PHE A 237 3.13 7.75 -17.90
N SER A 238 3.43 8.24 -19.10
CA SER A 238 3.49 7.43 -20.32
C SER A 238 4.65 6.44 -20.29
N GLU A 239 4.56 5.36 -21.06
CA GLU A 239 5.65 4.38 -21.18
C GLU A 239 6.97 5.03 -21.66
N SER A 240 6.90 5.98 -22.60
CA SER A 240 8.07 6.74 -23.07
C SER A 240 8.63 7.71 -22.03
N GLY A 241 7.78 8.33 -21.19
CA GLY A 241 8.22 9.15 -20.06
C GLY A 241 8.94 8.32 -19.00
N ILE A 242 8.40 7.14 -18.70
CA ILE A 242 8.97 6.18 -17.74
C ILE A 242 10.31 5.62 -18.25
N ASP A 243 10.40 5.29 -19.54
CA ASP A 243 11.66 4.90 -20.18
C ASP A 243 12.68 6.03 -20.13
N LYS A 244 12.27 7.28 -20.35
CA LYS A 244 13.18 8.42 -20.27
C LYS A 244 13.73 8.61 -18.85
N ILE A 245 12.86 8.71 -17.83
CA ILE A 245 13.25 8.81 -16.41
C ILE A 245 14.20 7.68 -16.04
N LYS A 246 13.89 6.44 -16.45
CA LYS A 246 14.75 5.28 -16.18
C LYS A 246 16.08 5.35 -16.94
N SER A 247 16.09 5.75 -18.20
CA SER A 247 17.30 5.83 -19.03
C SER A 247 18.26 6.90 -18.50
N GLU A 248 17.75 8.09 -18.17
CA GLU A 248 18.54 9.20 -17.61
C GLU A 248 19.22 8.77 -16.30
N ILE A 249 18.47 8.20 -15.35
CA ILE A 249 19.00 7.74 -14.04
C ILE A 249 19.91 6.50 -14.18
N ASN A 250 19.85 5.76 -15.29
CA ASN A 250 20.81 4.67 -15.56
C ASN A 250 22.04 5.13 -16.36
N SER A 251 22.03 6.32 -16.96
CA SER A 251 23.12 6.78 -17.84
C SER A 251 24.41 7.11 -17.09
N ASN A 252 24.33 7.55 -15.82
CA ASN A 252 25.47 7.95 -15.00
C ASN A 252 25.99 6.84 -14.06
N ILE A 253 25.51 5.60 -14.19
CA ILE A 253 25.99 4.47 -13.38
C ILE A 253 27.43 4.12 -13.79
N PRO A 254 28.41 4.08 -12.87
CA PRO A 254 29.78 3.69 -13.20
C PRO A 254 29.85 2.28 -13.79
N SER A 255 30.54 2.12 -14.92
CA SER A 255 30.61 0.87 -15.71
C SER A 255 31.23 -0.35 -15.00
N GLY A 256 31.64 -0.21 -13.74
CA GLY A 256 32.27 -1.25 -12.91
C GLY A 256 31.31 -2.28 -12.32
N GLY A 257 30.31 -2.75 -13.08
CA GLY A 257 29.43 -3.85 -12.68
C GLY A 257 28.29 -3.51 -11.71
N SER A 258 28.03 -2.23 -11.44
CA SER A 258 26.86 -1.80 -10.65
C SER A 258 25.54 -2.19 -11.33
N LYS A 259 24.61 -2.72 -10.54
CA LYS A 259 23.32 -3.22 -11.02
C LYS A 259 22.38 -2.06 -11.43
N PRO A 260 21.78 -2.07 -12.63
CA PRO A 260 20.92 -0.98 -13.09
C PRO A 260 19.66 -0.79 -12.24
N PHE A 261 19.19 0.45 -12.14
CA PHE A 261 17.98 0.80 -11.41
C PHE A 261 16.73 0.33 -12.15
N SER A 262 15.86 -0.34 -11.41
CA SER A 262 14.53 -0.74 -11.89
C SER A 262 13.62 0.46 -12.13
N THR A 263 12.56 0.23 -12.92
CA THR A 263 11.49 1.22 -13.16
C THR A 263 10.90 1.76 -11.85
N PHE A 264 10.74 0.91 -10.83
CA PHE A 264 10.28 1.35 -9.51
C PHE A 264 11.27 2.30 -8.85
N GLN A 265 12.56 1.95 -8.77
CA GLN A 265 13.58 2.81 -8.13
C GLN A 265 13.72 4.16 -8.85
N SER A 266 13.68 4.16 -10.18
CA SER A 266 13.79 5.36 -11.00
C SER A 266 12.60 6.31 -10.81
N LEU A 267 11.37 5.80 -10.92
CA LEU A 267 10.16 6.59 -10.71
C LEU A 267 9.98 7.02 -9.24
N ALA A 268 10.38 6.16 -8.29
CA ALA A 268 10.34 6.46 -6.86
C ALA A 268 11.23 7.64 -6.48
N VAL A 269 12.49 7.67 -6.93
CA VAL A 269 13.38 8.81 -6.65
C VAL A 269 12.93 10.08 -7.38
N HIS A 270 12.38 9.94 -8.61
CA HIS A 270 11.81 11.06 -9.36
C HIS A 270 10.70 11.75 -8.55
N ILE A 271 9.68 10.99 -8.15
CA ILE A 271 8.58 11.48 -7.29
C ILE A 271 9.12 12.05 -5.97
N TRP A 272 10.07 11.35 -5.31
CA TRP A 272 10.61 11.79 -4.03
C TRP A 272 11.36 13.13 -4.11
N ARG A 273 12.13 13.37 -5.18
CA ARG A 273 12.81 14.65 -5.46
C ARG A 273 11.80 15.77 -5.72
N HIS A 274 10.89 15.59 -6.66
CA HIS A 274 9.90 16.62 -7.02
C HIS A 274 8.94 16.94 -5.86
N VAL A 275 8.48 15.95 -5.07
CA VAL A 275 7.67 16.20 -3.86
C VAL A 275 8.49 16.92 -2.77
N THR A 276 9.77 16.58 -2.59
CA THR A 276 10.66 17.27 -1.63
C THR A 276 10.86 18.75 -2.04
N GLN A 277 11.06 19.02 -3.32
CA GLN A 277 11.18 20.37 -3.88
C GLN A 277 9.86 21.15 -3.80
N ALA A 278 8.73 20.52 -4.14
CA ALA A 278 7.40 21.12 -4.06
C ALA A 278 6.99 21.45 -2.62
N ARG A 279 7.47 20.71 -1.61
CA ARG A 279 7.33 21.07 -0.18
C ARG A 279 8.19 22.29 0.24
N GLN A 280 9.17 22.70 -0.57
CA GLN A 280 10.10 23.81 -0.26
C GLN A 280 10.88 23.61 1.06
N LEU A 281 11.26 22.38 1.34
CA LEU A 281 12.06 22.03 2.53
C LEU A 281 13.43 22.71 2.50
N LYS A 282 13.95 23.07 3.68
CA LYS A 282 15.29 23.64 3.82
C LYS A 282 16.36 22.57 3.54
N PRO A 283 17.59 22.96 3.15
CA PRO A 283 18.67 22.00 2.91
C PRO A 283 18.94 21.04 4.08
N GLU A 284 18.77 21.52 5.31
CA GLU A 284 18.95 20.76 6.56
C GLU A 284 17.75 19.93 7.02
N ASP A 285 16.56 20.11 6.43
CA ASP A 285 15.37 19.36 6.81
C ASP A 285 15.47 17.90 6.34
N TYR A 286 15.05 16.95 7.17
CA TYR A 286 14.98 15.55 6.75
C TYR A 286 13.76 15.30 5.85
N THR A 287 13.96 14.48 4.83
CA THR A 287 12.92 13.90 3.99
C THR A 287 13.02 12.38 4.07
N VAL A 288 11.88 11.70 4.20
CA VAL A 288 11.79 10.24 4.36
C VAL A 288 11.10 9.65 3.15
N PHE A 289 11.66 8.60 2.57
CA PHE A 289 10.97 7.73 1.62
C PHE A 289 10.57 6.44 2.30
N THR A 290 9.35 5.96 2.07
CA THR A 290 8.92 4.64 2.54
C THR A 290 8.03 3.93 1.52
N PHE A 291 8.10 2.61 1.50
CA PHE A 291 7.30 1.77 0.61
C PHE A 291 7.13 0.37 1.21
N PHE A 292 6.07 -0.33 0.81
CA PHE A 292 5.74 -1.66 1.33
C PHE A 292 6.28 -2.75 0.40
N ALA A 293 7.18 -3.59 0.91
CA ALA A 293 7.76 -4.71 0.17
C ALA A 293 6.93 -5.98 0.40
N ASP A 294 6.59 -6.68 -0.70
CA ASP A 294 6.02 -8.04 -0.63
C ASP A 294 7.10 -9.03 -0.18
N CYS A 295 6.86 -9.68 0.95
CA CYS A 295 7.77 -10.60 1.60
C CYS A 295 7.57 -12.07 1.16
N ARG A 296 6.56 -12.41 0.36
CA ARG A 296 6.27 -13.81 -0.07
C ARG A 296 7.49 -14.56 -0.62
N LYS A 297 8.30 -13.87 -1.43
CA LYS A 297 9.54 -14.41 -2.03
C LYS A 297 10.81 -14.00 -1.28
N ARG A 298 10.68 -13.48 -0.06
CA ARG A 298 11.80 -13.01 0.80
C ARG A 298 11.88 -13.70 2.14
N VAL A 299 10.77 -14.23 2.67
CA VAL A 299 10.80 -15.13 3.83
C VAL A 299 11.42 -16.49 3.46
N ASP A 300 11.95 -17.19 4.45
CA ASP A 300 12.54 -18.53 4.30
C ASP A 300 11.83 -19.51 5.27
N PRO A 301 11.17 -20.58 4.76
CA PRO A 301 10.94 -20.88 3.35
C PRO A 301 9.98 -19.87 2.68
N PRO A 302 10.10 -19.64 1.36
CA PRO A 302 9.23 -18.72 0.63
C PRO A 302 7.78 -19.22 0.57
N MET A 303 6.84 -18.28 0.66
CA MET A 303 5.40 -18.56 0.63
C MET A 303 4.84 -18.54 -0.80
N PRO A 304 3.80 -19.35 -1.10
CA PRO A 304 3.14 -19.32 -2.40
C PRO A 304 2.51 -17.95 -2.68
N GLU A 305 2.39 -17.60 -3.97
CA GLU A 305 1.80 -16.32 -4.38
C GLU A 305 0.34 -16.17 -3.94
N SER A 306 -0.39 -17.28 -3.80
CA SER A 306 -1.76 -17.33 -3.27
C SER A 306 -1.87 -17.18 -1.75
N TYR A 307 -0.80 -16.89 -1.02
CA TYR A 307 -0.86 -16.59 0.43
C TYR A 307 -1.82 -15.43 0.72
N PHE A 308 -2.89 -15.74 1.46
CA PHE A 308 -4.01 -14.82 1.70
C PHE A 308 -3.98 -14.25 3.13
N GLY A 309 -3.37 -13.07 3.25
CA GLY A 309 -3.12 -12.34 4.49
C GLY A 309 -2.09 -11.24 4.29
N ASN A 310 -1.72 -10.51 5.33
CA ASN A 310 -0.58 -9.61 5.19
C ASN A 310 0.72 -10.41 5.12
N LEU A 311 1.50 -10.16 4.07
CA LEU A 311 2.90 -10.54 4.03
C LEU A 311 3.75 -9.43 3.43
N ILE A 312 3.58 -8.24 4.01
CA ILE A 312 4.28 -7.02 3.65
C ILE A 312 4.96 -6.39 4.86
N GLN A 313 6.10 -5.75 4.63
CA GLN A 313 6.72 -4.86 5.61
C GLN A 313 7.12 -3.54 4.95
N ALA A 314 7.04 -2.45 5.70
CA ALA A 314 7.57 -1.16 5.27
C ALA A 314 9.11 -1.18 5.24
N ILE A 315 9.68 -0.52 4.22
CA ILE A 315 11.11 -0.23 4.11
C ILE A 315 11.26 1.29 4.07
N PHE A 316 12.10 1.83 4.95
CA PHE A 316 12.34 3.26 5.08
C PHE A 316 13.71 3.65 4.52
N THR A 317 13.84 4.91 4.12
CA THR A 317 15.08 5.54 3.68
C THR A 317 15.02 7.02 4.05
N VAL A 318 16.09 7.58 4.60
CA VAL A 318 16.09 8.96 5.15
C VAL A 318 17.31 9.70 4.62
N THR A 319 17.14 10.96 4.23
CA THR A 319 18.24 11.86 3.89
C THR A 319 17.86 13.31 4.16
N ALA A 320 18.83 14.24 4.10
CA ALA A 320 18.54 15.67 4.14
C ALA A 320 18.04 16.15 2.77
N ALA A 321 17.03 17.03 2.73
CA ALA A 321 16.41 17.51 1.51
C ALA A 321 17.42 18.22 0.59
N GLY A 322 18.43 18.90 1.17
CA GLY A 322 19.56 19.46 0.44
C GLY A 322 20.39 18.40 -0.27
N LEU A 323 20.70 17.28 0.39
CA LEU A 323 21.47 16.19 -0.22
C LEU A 323 20.68 15.54 -1.37
N LEU A 324 19.37 15.30 -1.21
CA LEU A 324 18.51 14.74 -2.25
C LEU A 324 18.36 15.66 -3.48
N SER A 325 18.43 16.98 -3.26
CA SER A 325 18.25 18.00 -4.31
C SER A 325 19.56 18.35 -5.03
N MET A 326 20.67 18.48 -4.30
CA MET A 326 21.97 18.89 -4.85
C MET A 326 22.73 17.74 -5.52
N ASN A 327 22.47 16.48 -5.14
CA ASN A 327 23.07 15.33 -5.81
C ASN A 327 22.26 14.91 -7.05
N PRO A 328 22.90 14.28 -8.05
CA PRO A 328 22.23 13.59 -9.14
C PRO A 328 21.20 12.55 -8.64
N PRO A 329 20.10 12.28 -9.38
CA PRO A 329 19.02 11.39 -8.94
C PRO A 329 19.47 9.95 -8.63
N GLU A 330 20.60 9.50 -9.19
CA GLU A 330 21.29 8.25 -8.89
C GLU A 330 21.63 8.10 -7.41
N PHE A 331 21.91 9.20 -6.70
CA PHE A 331 22.12 9.20 -5.25
C PHE A 331 20.89 8.62 -4.53
N GLY A 332 19.70 9.21 -4.73
CA GLY A 332 18.48 8.71 -4.10
C GLY A 332 18.06 7.32 -4.62
N ALA A 333 18.28 7.03 -5.90
CA ALA A 333 18.04 5.70 -6.46
C ALA A 333 18.90 4.62 -5.78
N SER A 334 20.18 4.92 -5.51
CA SER A 334 21.12 4.03 -4.81
C SER A 334 20.72 3.79 -3.34
N MET A 335 20.17 4.80 -2.66
CA MET A 335 19.65 4.63 -1.29
C MET A 335 18.45 3.68 -1.28
N ILE A 336 17.49 3.87 -2.20
CA ILE A 336 16.33 2.97 -2.36
C ILE A 336 16.78 1.56 -2.79
N GLN A 337 17.78 1.43 -3.67
CA GLN A 337 18.36 0.14 -4.07
C GLN A 337 18.99 -0.59 -2.89
N LYS A 338 19.87 0.06 -2.13
CA LYS A 338 20.49 -0.51 -0.93
C LYS A 338 19.43 -0.91 0.11
N ALA A 339 18.36 -0.13 0.30
CA ALA A 339 17.25 -0.47 1.20
C ALA A 339 16.39 -1.66 0.72
N ILE A 340 16.22 -1.84 -0.59
CA ILE A 340 15.54 -3.00 -1.19
C ILE A 340 16.38 -4.28 -1.05
N GLU A 341 17.70 -4.15 -1.11
CA GLU A 341 18.64 -5.28 -1.15
C GLU A 341 19.06 -5.76 0.25
N THR A 342 19.13 -4.88 1.26
CA THR A 342 19.33 -5.28 2.67
C THR A 342 18.07 -5.85 3.34
N HIS A 343 16.92 -5.85 2.68
CA HIS A 343 15.67 -6.40 3.21
C HIS A 343 15.48 -7.88 2.87
N ASP A 344 16.41 -8.72 3.32
CA ASP A 344 16.40 -10.17 3.12
C ASP A 344 15.56 -10.94 4.17
N ALA A 345 15.59 -12.27 4.11
CA ALA A 345 14.93 -13.16 5.07
C ALA A 345 15.34 -12.89 6.52
N LYS A 346 16.63 -12.60 6.76
CA LYS A 346 17.19 -12.34 8.08
C LYS A 346 16.71 -10.99 8.62
N ALA A 347 16.72 -9.95 7.79
CA ALA A 347 16.20 -8.62 8.16
C ALA A 347 14.69 -8.65 8.47
N ILE A 348 13.91 -9.45 7.73
CA ILE A 348 12.49 -9.70 8.01
C ILE A 348 12.31 -10.41 9.36
N GLU A 349 13.10 -11.46 9.62
CA GLU A 349 13.07 -12.25 10.85
C GLU A 349 13.47 -11.43 12.09
N GLU A 350 14.53 -10.64 11.99
CA GLU A 350 15.00 -9.76 13.07
C GLU A 350 13.95 -8.69 13.40
N ARG A 351 13.30 -8.08 12.39
CA ARG A 351 12.23 -7.11 12.60
C ARG A 351 10.98 -7.73 13.21
N ASN A 352 10.62 -8.95 12.80
CA ASN A 352 9.53 -9.69 13.42
C ASN A 352 9.82 -9.95 14.92
N LYS A 353 11.01 -10.47 15.25
CA LYS A 353 11.45 -10.69 16.64
C LYS A 353 11.43 -9.41 17.48
N GLN A 354 11.86 -8.28 16.92
CA GLN A 354 11.81 -6.98 17.59
C GLN A 354 10.36 -6.59 17.93
N PHE A 355 9.45 -6.63 16.96
CA PHE A 355 8.03 -6.35 17.19
C PHE A 355 7.39 -7.34 18.17
N GLU A 356 7.78 -8.61 18.15
CA GLU A 356 7.27 -9.64 19.08
C GLU A 356 7.73 -9.41 20.52
N SER A 357 8.96 -8.92 20.71
CA SER A 357 9.51 -8.59 22.03
C SER A 357 8.95 -7.30 22.63
N ALA A 358 8.53 -6.35 21.79
CA ALA A 358 7.94 -5.08 22.19
C ALA A 358 6.83 -4.64 21.21
N PRO A 359 5.64 -5.27 21.25
CA PRO A 359 4.56 -4.99 20.30
C PRO A 359 4.03 -3.57 20.50
N LYS A 360 3.98 -2.77 19.41
CA LYS A 360 3.56 -1.37 19.48
C LYS A 360 2.55 -0.99 18.41
N VAL A 361 1.66 -0.08 18.77
CA VAL A 361 0.71 0.56 17.85
C VAL A 361 1.46 1.57 16.98
N TYR A 362 1.42 1.39 15.66
CA TYR A 362 1.94 2.35 14.69
C TYR A 362 0.86 3.35 14.27
N GLN A 363 1.24 4.60 14.03
CA GLN A 363 0.39 5.67 13.49
C GLN A 363 1.12 6.37 12.33
N PHE A 364 0.42 7.11 11.45
CA PHE A 364 1.06 7.78 10.31
C PHE A 364 2.20 8.73 10.70
N LYS A 365 2.10 9.39 11.86
CA LYS A 365 3.16 10.25 12.42
C LYS A 365 4.48 9.51 12.72
N ASP A 366 4.44 8.19 12.89
CA ASP A 366 5.62 7.35 13.12
C ASP A 366 6.44 7.14 11.84
N ALA A 367 5.86 7.32 10.65
CA ALA A 367 6.56 7.19 9.37
C ALA A 367 7.67 8.24 9.16
N GLY A 368 7.69 9.31 9.98
CA GLY A 368 8.71 10.35 9.97
C GLY A 368 8.19 11.70 9.46
N VAL A 369 8.99 12.75 9.68
CA VAL A 369 8.71 14.09 9.14
C VAL A 369 8.93 14.11 7.63
N ASN A 370 8.13 14.90 6.92
CA ASN A 370 8.22 15.07 5.46
C ASN A 370 8.25 13.73 4.69
N CYS A 371 7.50 12.74 5.16
CA CYS A 371 7.49 11.41 4.55
C CYS A 371 6.85 11.45 3.15
N VAL A 372 7.39 10.66 2.23
CA VAL A 372 6.78 10.29 0.94
C VAL A 372 6.59 8.78 0.98
N ALA A 373 5.35 8.32 0.97
CA ALA A 373 4.98 6.94 1.22
C ALA A 373 4.30 6.30 0.02
N VAL A 374 4.93 5.30 -0.59
CA VAL A 374 4.39 4.59 -1.75
C VAL A 374 3.62 3.33 -1.32
N GLY A 375 2.30 3.39 -1.48
CA GLY A 375 1.39 2.26 -1.46
C GLY A 375 1.02 1.78 -2.87
N SER A 376 0.23 0.71 -2.93
CA SER A 376 -0.14 0.01 -4.17
C SER A 376 1.09 -0.51 -4.96
N SER A 377 0.87 -1.04 -6.16
CA SER A 377 1.93 -1.45 -7.09
C SER A 377 1.37 -1.44 -8.52
N PRO A 378 2.12 -0.97 -9.53
CA PRO A 378 1.69 -1.03 -10.93
C PRO A 378 1.62 -2.46 -11.48
N ARG A 379 2.09 -3.45 -10.70
CA ARG A 379 1.99 -4.89 -10.99
C ARG A 379 0.65 -5.50 -10.58
N PHE A 380 -0.20 -4.77 -9.86
CA PHE A 380 -1.51 -5.29 -9.47
C PHE A 380 -2.46 -5.31 -10.69
N PRO A 381 -3.23 -6.38 -10.91
CA PRO A 381 -4.05 -6.59 -12.11
C PRO A 381 -5.37 -5.80 -12.07
N VAL A 382 -5.30 -4.52 -11.69
CA VAL A 382 -6.49 -3.72 -11.31
C VAL A 382 -7.48 -3.55 -12.46
N TYR A 383 -6.99 -3.46 -13.70
CA TYR A 383 -7.81 -3.38 -14.91
C TYR A 383 -8.18 -4.75 -15.51
N GLU A 384 -7.69 -5.86 -14.96
CA GLU A 384 -8.06 -7.22 -15.39
C GLU A 384 -9.25 -7.80 -14.58
N VAL A 385 -9.82 -7.00 -13.67
CA VAL A 385 -11.03 -7.33 -12.90
C VAL A 385 -12.26 -7.07 -13.76
N ASP A 386 -12.45 -7.90 -14.80
CA ASP A 386 -13.65 -7.93 -15.65
C ASP A 386 -14.66 -8.93 -15.09
N PHE A 387 -15.84 -8.44 -14.69
CA PHE A 387 -16.93 -9.25 -14.12
C PHE A 387 -17.83 -9.92 -15.18
N GLY A 388 -17.48 -9.82 -16.47
CA GLY A 388 -18.24 -10.32 -17.61
C GLY A 388 -18.90 -9.22 -18.46
N TRP A 389 -18.54 -7.95 -18.24
CA TRP A 389 -19.12 -6.77 -18.90
C TRP A 389 -18.08 -5.68 -19.23
N GLY A 390 -16.80 -6.01 -19.22
CA GLY A 390 -15.71 -5.11 -19.56
C GLY A 390 -14.83 -4.72 -18.37
N LYS A 391 -13.63 -4.26 -18.71
CA LYS A 391 -12.62 -3.75 -17.77
C LYS A 391 -13.08 -2.47 -17.07
N PRO A 392 -12.50 -2.14 -15.90
CA PRO A 392 -12.71 -0.84 -15.26
C PRO A 392 -12.31 0.34 -16.15
N GLU A 393 -13.08 1.41 -16.06
CA GLU A 393 -12.83 2.70 -16.71
C GLU A 393 -11.82 3.55 -15.95
N THR A 394 -11.75 3.40 -14.62
CA THR A 394 -10.68 3.91 -13.75
C THR A 394 -10.66 3.13 -12.42
N VAL A 395 -9.52 3.14 -11.74
CA VAL A 395 -9.34 2.61 -10.37
C VAL A 395 -8.66 3.68 -9.51
N ARG A 396 -9.16 3.91 -8.29
CA ARG A 396 -8.67 4.92 -7.33
C ARG A 396 -8.56 4.39 -5.91
N SER A 397 -7.77 5.04 -5.05
CA SER A 397 -7.85 4.82 -3.59
C SER A 397 -8.89 5.74 -2.94
N GLY A 398 -9.44 5.32 -1.79
CA GLY A 398 -10.33 6.17 -1.00
C GLY A 398 -9.59 7.19 -0.14
N ILE A 399 -10.27 7.72 0.88
CA ILE A 399 -9.69 8.73 1.80
C ILE A 399 -9.03 8.13 3.04
N ASN A 400 -9.41 6.91 3.41
CA ASN A 400 -8.79 6.22 4.53
C ASN A 400 -7.28 6.08 4.28
N ASN A 401 -6.49 6.23 5.34
CA ASN A 401 -5.03 6.12 5.31
C ASN A 401 -4.27 7.16 4.44
N LYS A 402 -4.92 8.23 3.94
CA LYS A 402 -4.26 9.35 3.24
C LYS A 402 -3.70 10.41 4.21
N PHE A 403 -2.55 10.97 3.86
CA PHE A 403 -1.85 12.05 4.55
C PHE A 403 -0.94 12.81 3.57
N ASP A 404 -0.32 13.91 3.99
CA ASP A 404 0.63 14.66 3.14
C ASP A 404 1.84 13.79 2.75
N GLY A 405 2.01 13.56 1.44
CA GLY A 405 3.05 12.71 0.87
C GLY A 405 2.64 11.26 0.66
N MET A 406 1.36 10.89 0.83
CA MET A 406 0.88 9.56 0.45
C MET A 406 0.79 9.46 -1.09
N VAL A 407 1.33 8.38 -1.64
CA VAL A 407 1.40 8.10 -3.08
C VAL A 407 0.89 6.69 -3.35
N TYR A 408 0.03 6.52 -4.36
CA TYR A 408 -0.38 5.20 -4.86
C TYR A 408 0.01 5.03 -6.33
N LEU A 409 0.64 3.90 -6.65
CA LEU A 409 0.97 3.51 -8.03
C LEU A 409 -0.05 2.51 -8.59
N TYR A 410 -0.58 2.79 -9.77
CA TYR A 410 -1.42 1.89 -10.56
C TYR A 410 -0.82 1.71 -11.96
N PRO A 411 -1.06 0.59 -12.66
CA PRO A 411 -0.80 0.56 -14.11
C PRO A 411 -1.70 1.59 -14.79
N GLY A 412 -1.24 2.22 -15.87
CA GLY A 412 -2.09 3.12 -16.66
C GLY A 412 -3.14 2.33 -17.45
N LYS A 413 -4.35 2.90 -17.60
CA LYS A 413 -5.50 2.24 -18.25
C LYS A 413 -5.21 1.70 -19.67
N SER A 414 -4.37 2.40 -20.42
CA SER A 414 -3.94 2.00 -21.78
C SER A 414 -3.02 0.78 -21.81
N GLY A 415 -2.56 0.31 -20.65
CA GLY A 415 -1.65 -0.83 -20.53
C GLY A 415 -0.21 -0.48 -20.88
N GLY A 416 0.51 -1.45 -21.45
CA GLY A 416 1.96 -1.38 -21.63
C GLY A 416 2.66 -1.25 -20.29
N ARG A 417 3.59 -0.31 -20.19
CA ARG A 417 4.32 0.04 -18.95
C ARG A 417 4.00 1.44 -18.44
N SER A 418 2.88 2.03 -18.89
CA SER A 418 2.36 3.28 -18.33
C SER A 418 1.98 3.13 -16.85
N ILE A 419 2.10 4.20 -16.07
CA ILE A 419 1.82 4.19 -14.62
C ILE A 419 1.03 5.46 -14.27
N ASP A 420 -0.13 5.27 -13.63
CA ASP A 420 -0.92 6.34 -13.04
C ASP A 420 -0.49 6.52 -11.57
N VAL A 421 -0.08 7.74 -11.20
CA VAL A 421 0.51 8.07 -9.90
C VAL A 421 -0.44 9.00 -9.14
N GLU A 422 -1.22 8.44 -8.21
CA GLU A 422 -2.16 9.17 -7.36
C GLU A 422 -1.41 9.73 -6.15
N ILE A 423 -1.24 11.06 -6.07
CA ILE A 423 -0.49 11.76 -5.01
C ILE A 423 -1.45 12.57 -4.13
N SER A 424 -1.27 12.52 -2.81
CA SER A 424 -1.93 13.37 -1.82
C SER A 424 -0.92 14.32 -1.16
N LEU A 425 -1.16 15.63 -1.21
CA LEU A 425 -0.31 16.66 -0.59
C LEU A 425 -1.13 17.82 -0.03
N GLU A 426 -0.58 18.58 0.90
CA GLU A 426 -1.12 19.90 1.28
C GLU A 426 -1.27 20.80 0.04
N ALA A 427 -2.37 21.55 -0.04
CA ALA A 427 -2.76 22.30 -1.25
C ALA A 427 -1.65 23.16 -1.88
N GLY A 428 -0.86 23.86 -1.06
CA GLY A 428 0.24 24.71 -1.54
C GLY A 428 1.46 23.95 -2.07
N ALA A 429 1.71 22.72 -1.58
CA ALA A 429 2.72 21.84 -2.16
C ALA A 429 2.21 21.21 -3.46
N MET A 430 0.93 20.79 -3.49
CA MET A 430 0.31 20.27 -4.71
C MET A 430 0.32 21.31 -5.84
N GLU A 431 -0.05 22.57 -5.57
CA GLU A 431 -0.09 23.64 -6.57
C GLU A 431 1.30 23.94 -7.19
N ARG A 432 2.39 23.67 -6.45
CA ARG A 432 3.76 23.76 -6.97
C ARG A 432 4.15 22.53 -7.78
N LEU A 433 3.72 21.34 -7.34
CA LEU A 433 3.94 20.08 -8.05
C LEU A 433 3.17 20.01 -9.39
N GLU A 434 1.94 20.54 -9.45
CA GLU A 434 1.14 20.71 -10.68
C GLU A 434 1.82 21.60 -11.73
N LYS A 435 2.68 22.53 -11.29
CA LYS A 435 3.43 23.46 -12.16
C LYS A 435 4.82 22.94 -12.53
N ASP A 436 5.24 21.82 -11.94
CA ASP A 436 6.51 21.17 -12.23
C ASP A 436 6.43 20.41 -13.56
N LYS A 437 7.10 20.96 -14.57
CA LYS A 437 7.11 20.37 -15.92
C LYS A 437 8.02 19.15 -15.99
N GLU A 438 9.08 19.10 -15.19
CA GLU A 438 10.08 18.01 -15.21
C GLU A 438 9.52 16.73 -14.56
N LEU A 439 8.58 16.89 -13.60
CA LEU A 439 7.84 15.77 -13.04
C LEU A 439 7.17 14.91 -14.13
N ALA A 440 6.32 15.51 -14.97
CA ALA A 440 5.52 14.78 -15.96
C ALA A 440 6.23 14.62 -17.32
N CYS A 441 7.06 15.59 -17.70
CA CYS A 441 7.76 15.65 -18.99
C CYS A 441 9.22 16.07 -18.77
N PRO A 442 10.15 15.13 -18.47
CA PRO A 442 11.58 15.41 -18.44
C PRO A 442 12.04 15.82 -19.85
N ASN A 443 12.01 17.13 -20.13
CA ASN A 443 12.35 17.73 -21.42
C ASN A 443 12.64 19.23 -21.23
N ASN A 444 13.68 19.54 -20.45
CA ASN A 444 14.67 20.58 -20.74
C ASN A 444 15.70 20.68 -19.61
N VAL A 445 16.53 19.66 -19.45
CA VAL A 445 17.80 19.85 -18.72
C VAL A 445 18.66 20.80 -19.56
N VAL A 446 18.61 22.08 -19.22
CA VAL A 446 19.68 23.01 -19.61
C VAL A 446 20.94 22.46 -18.97
N SER A 447 21.91 22.04 -19.80
CA SER A 447 23.18 21.48 -19.36
C SER A 447 24.05 22.56 -18.72
N VAL A 448 23.72 22.93 -17.48
CA VAL A 448 24.64 23.61 -16.58
C VAL A 448 25.73 22.60 -16.25
N VAL A 449 26.76 22.58 -17.09
CA VAL A 449 28.01 21.84 -16.85
C VAL A 449 28.73 22.55 -15.72
N GLN A 450 28.29 22.29 -14.50
CA GLN A 450 29.05 22.59 -13.31
C GLN A 450 30.08 21.46 -13.17
N GLU A 451 31.37 21.82 -13.24
CA GLU A 451 32.44 20.81 -13.27
C GLU A 451 32.35 19.85 -12.08
N PRO A 452 32.61 18.54 -12.27
CA PRO A 452 32.59 17.59 -11.18
C PRO A 452 33.70 17.95 -10.19
N ILE A 453 33.30 18.50 -9.04
CA ILE A 453 34.22 18.78 -7.93
C ILE A 453 34.84 17.46 -7.50
N LYS A 454 36.12 17.25 -7.87
CA LYS A 454 36.91 16.07 -7.50
C LYS A 454 37.35 16.13 -6.03
N THR A 455 36.40 16.26 -5.11
CA THR A 455 36.63 15.96 -3.70
C THR A 455 36.76 14.46 -3.53
N SER A 456 38.01 13.98 -3.47
CA SER A 456 38.39 12.63 -3.03
C SER A 456 38.20 12.43 -1.51
N LEU A 457 37.09 12.98 -0.98
CA LEU A 457 36.72 12.90 0.42
C LEU A 457 35.91 11.63 0.65
N LEU A 458 36.34 10.83 1.62
CA LEU A 458 35.59 9.68 2.11
C LEU A 458 34.27 10.19 2.73
N LEU A 459 33.16 9.97 2.02
CA LEU A 459 31.84 10.37 2.47
C LEU A 459 31.51 9.70 3.82
N PRO A 460 31.00 10.43 4.82
CA PRO A 460 30.44 9.79 6.01
C PRO A 460 29.21 8.95 5.63
N GLU A 461 28.93 7.91 6.40
CA GLU A 461 27.97 6.88 6.02
C GLU A 461 26.55 7.44 5.82
N ALA A 462 26.04 7.36 4.59
CA ALA A 462 24.62 7.54 4.31
C ALA A 462 23.83 6.42 5.00
N VAL A 463 23.15 6.74 6.10
CA VAL A 463 22.62 5.75 7.04
C VAL A 463 21.32 5.12 6.53
N VAL A 464 21.46 4.06 5.73
CA VAL A 464 20.36 3.18 5.32
C VAL A 464 19.96 2.30 6.50
N TRP A 465 19.08 2.83 7.35
CA TRP A 465 18.49 2.10 8.47
C TRP A 465 17.54 1.01 7.97
N SER A 466 17.79 -0.24 8.33
CA SER A 466 16.99 -1.43 7.96
C SER A 466 15.65 -1.54 8.72
N GLY A 467 14.96 -0.41 8.92
CA GLY A 467 13.61 -0.34 9.51
C GLY A 467 13.52 -0.21 11.03
N ASP A 468 14.62 0.15 11.72
CA ASP A 468 14.51 0.59 13.12
C ASP A 468 13.90 1.99 13.19
N LEU A 469 12.61 2.04 13.54
CA LEU A 469 11.85 3.27 13.69
C LEU A 469 12.21 4.05 14.97
N GLU A 470 12.84 3.41 15.96
CA GLU A 470 13.41 4.10 17.12
C GLU A 470 14.77 4.74 16.77
N ALA A 471 15.53 4.21 15.80
CA ALA A 471 16.70 4.91 15.25
C ALA A 471 16.30 6.22 14.53
N VAL A 472 15.18 6.24 13.80
CA VAL A 472 14.62 7.47 13.21
C VAL A 472 14.22 8.48 14.30
N LYS A 473 13.70 8.02 15.45
CA LYS A 473 13.44 8.89 16.62
C LYS A 473 14.73 9.41 17.27
N ARG A 474 15.81 8.60 17.34
CA ARG A 474 17.14 9.03 17.83
C ARG A 474 17.78 10.13 16.97
N LEU A 475 17.40 10.29 15.70
CA LEU A 475 17.84 11.43 14.89
C LEU A 475 17.34 12.78 15.47
N LYS A 476 16.17 12.80 16.15
CA LYS A 476 15.67 14.01 16.83
C LYS A 476 16.45 14.39 18.10
N THR A 477 17.43 13.58 18.54
CA THR A 477 18.20 13.81 19.77
C THR A 477 19.72 13.78 19.57
N SER A 478 20.22 13.53 18.35
CA SER A 478 21.65 13.37 18.06
C SER A 478 22.34 14.69 17.65
N SER A 479 22.75 15.49 18.64
CA SER A 479 23.44 16.77 18.41
C SER A 479 24.77 16.68 17.64
N ASN A 480 25.36 15.48 17.52
CA ASN A 480 26.57 15.26 16.71
C ASN A 480 26.25 15.10 15.21
N PHE A 481 25.07 14.61 14.85
CA PHE A 481 24.68 14.46 13.45
C PHE A 481 24.34 15.81 12.82
N GLU A 482 23.60 16.67 13.53
CA GLU A 482 23.38 18.07 13.12
C GLU A 482 24.70 18.83 12.90
N LYS A 483 25.68 18.65 13.79
CA LYS A 483 27.00 19.30 13.66
C LYS A 483 27.73 18.87 12.40
N ASN A 484 27.67 17.60 12.02
CA ASN A 484 28.30 17.11 10.80
C ASN A 484 27.61 17.65 9.55
N ILE A 485 26.28 17.57 9.46
CA ILE A 485 25.53 18.11 8.30
C ILE A 485 25.68 19.64 8.20
N ARG A 486 25.62 20.39 9.32
CA ARG A 486 25.92 21.83 9.30
C ARG A 486 27.34 22.12 8.84
N LYS A 487 28.32 21.24 9.12
CA LYS A 487 29.70 21.42 8.65
C LYS A 487 29.81 21.20 7.13
N GLU A 488 29.14 20.18 6.59
CA GLU A 488 29.14 19.88 5.14
C GLU A 488 28.33 20.89 4.31
N VAL A 489 27.14 21.28 4.77
CA VAL A 489 26.30 22.30 4.10
C VAL A 489 27.01 23.67 4.10
N ASN A 490 27.68 24.05 5.20
CA ASN A 490 28.50 25.26 5.21
C ASN A 490 29.76 25.16 4.34
N LEU A 491 30.36 23.96 4.21
CA LEU A 491 31.47 23.75 3.27
C LEU A 491 30.98 24.01 1.83
N CYS A 492 29.82 23.48 1.46
CA CYS A 492 29.21 23.66 0.15
C CYS A 492 28.78 25.11 -0.12
N SER A 493 28.26 25.83 0.87
CA SER A 493 27.84 27.24 0.70
C SER A 493 29.01 28.22 0.65
N SER A 494 30.18 27.87 1.21
CA SER A 494 31.34 28.75 1.27
C SER A 494 32.09 28.94 -0.05
N ASN A 495 31.89 28.06 -1.04
CA ASN A 495 32.53 28.14 -2.37
C ASN A 495 31.81 29.09 -3.36
N ARG A 496 31.59 30.35 -2.95
CA ARG A 496 31.21 31.45 -3.86
C ARG A 496 32.24 32.58 -3.79
N LEU A 497 33.29 32.48 -4.61
CA LEU A 497 34.26 33.56 -4.81
C LEU A 497 33.65 34.68 -5.68
N PRO A 498 33.74 35.97 -5.27
CA PRO A 498 33.23 37.09 -6.06
C PRO A 498 34.22 37.48 -7.17
N LEU A 499 33.77 37.45 -8.43
CA LEU A 499 34.52 37.89 -9.61
C LEU A 499 34.79 39.41 -9.59
N ARG A 500 36.02 39.85 -9.30
CA ARG A 500 36.54 41.16 -9.74
C ARG A 500 38.06 41.29 -9.65
N LYS A 501 38.67 41.86 -10.72
CA LYS A 501 40.12 42.14 -10.94
C LYS A 501 40.96 40.85 -11.05
N LEU A 502 41.55 40.55 -12.21
CA LEU A 502 42.70 41.28 -12.76
C LEU A 502 42.74 41.24 -14.29
N PHE A 503 42.99 42.39 -14.91
CA PHE A 503 43.69 42.48 -16.19
C PHE A 503 45.11 42.94 -15.89
N TYR A 504 46.11 42.29 -16.48
CA TYR A 504 47.02 42.97 -17.40
C TYR A 504 47.67 41.93 -18.33
N GLU A 505 48.14 42.40 -19.48
CA GLU A 505 48.81 41.60 -20.51
C GLU A 505 50.23 41.23 -20.08
N ASP A 506 50.76 40.14 -20.64
CA ASP A 506 51.98 40.31 -21.42
C ASP A 506 51.98 39.35 -22.63
N ARG A 507 52.80 39.67 -23.64
CA ARG A 507 52.80 38.99 -24.95
C ARG A 507 53.80 37.83 -25.01
N GLU A 508 53.57 36.91 -25.96
CA GLU A 508 54.41 36.76 -27.16
C GLU A 508 53.58 36.03 -28.25
N THR A 509 53.94 36.18 -29.53
CA THR A 509 53.08 35.84 -30.69
C THR A 509 53.73 34.85 -31.65
N PHE A 510 52.96 33.90 -32.22
CA PHE A 510 53.01 33.43 -33.63
C PHE A 510 51.65 32.73 -33.94
N LEU A 511 50.84 33.15 -34.92
CA LEU A 511 50.88 32.88 -36.39
C LEU A 511 50.76 31.38 -36.75
N CYS A 512 49.90 30.91 -37.69
CA CYS A 512 48.78 31.53 -38.43
C CYS A 512 47.85 30.48 -39.12
N SER A 513 46.61 30.90 -39.43
CA SER A 513 45.54 30.42 -40.37
C SER A 513 45.59 29.10 -41.19
N SER A 514 44.38 28.64 -41.58
CA SER A 514 43.99 27.78 -42.73
C SER A 514 44.13 26.24 -42.60
N SER A 515 43.32 25.39 -43.26
CA SER A 515 42.17 25.61 -44.17
C SER A 515 41.14 24.45 -44.20
N GLU A 516 39.90 24.80 -44.53
CA GLU A 516 38.85 24.12 -45.35
C GLU A 516 38.81 22.59 -45.57
N ALA A 517 37.63 22.02 -45.27
CA ALA A 517 36.75 21.10 -46.04
C ALA A 517 37.26 19.85 -46.80
N ASP A 518 36.57 18.73 -46.53
CA ASP A 518 35.99 17.71 -47.44
C ASP A 518 36.72 17.29 -48.74
N ASP A 519 37.02 15.98 -48.90
CA ASP A 519 36.14 15.11 -49.73
C ASP A 519 36.36 13.57 -49.59
N ILE A 520 35.38 12.86 -50.14
CA ILE A 520 34.96 11.44 -50.21
C ILE A 520 35.96 10.31 -50.62
N ASP A 521 35.64 9.08 -50.15
CA ASP A 521 35.96 7.68 -50.58
C ASP A 521 37.34 7.25 -51.13
N SER A 522 37.85 6.11 -50.59
CA SER A 522 37.94 4.84 -51.37
C SER A 522 38.52 3.60 -50.63
N LEU A 523 37.82 2.47 -50.80
CA LEU A 523 38.28 1.06 -50.81
C LEU A 523 38.48 0.23 -49.50
N GLU A 524 38.43 -1.08 -49.72
CA GLU A 524 38.12 -2.24 -48.84
C GLU A 524 39.20 -3.35 -49.05
N PRO A 525 39.11 -4.63 -48.58
CA PRO A 525 38.25 -5.28 -47.57
C PRO A 525 38.94 -6.27 -46.60
N GLY A 526 38.17 -6.85 -45.66
CA GLY A 526 38.40 -8.20 -45.09
C GLY A 526 38.34 -8.30 -43.56
N THR A 527 37.73 -9.31 -42.91
CA THR A 527 36.92 -10.44 -43.42
C THR A 527 35.98 -10.93 -42.31
N TYR A 528 34.69 -11.16 -42.60
CA TYR A 528 33.82 -11.98 -41.75
C TYR A 528 32.69 -12.67 -42.56
N HIS A 529 32.34 -13.90 -42.19
CA HIS A 529 31.27 -14.67 -42.83
C HIS A 529 29.94 -14.52 -42.08
N VAL A 530 28.85 -14.42 -42.85
CA VAL A 530 27.46 -14.49 -42.38
C VAL A 530 26.77 -15.65 -43.10
N TRP A 531 25.81 -16.31 -42.45
CA TRP A 531 24.96 -17.34 -43.06
C TRP A 531 23.49 -16.95 -42.92
N THR A 532 22.69 -17.14 -43.97
CA THR A 532 21.31 -16.64 -44.09
C THR A 532 20.33 -17.71 -44.58
N PRO A 533 19.12 -17.80 -43.98
CA PRO A 533 17.97 -18.44 -44.60
C PRO A 533 17.40 -17.58 -45.76
N LYS A 534 16.76 -18.22 -46.75
CA LYS A 534 16.23 -17.56 -47.95
C LYS A 534 14.81 -16.99 -47.78
N LYS A 535 14.51 -15.99 -48.63
CA LYS A 535 13.15 -15.53 -48.99
C LYS A 535 12.40 -16.58 -49.82
N GLU A 536 11.08 -16.38 -49.95
CA GLU A 536 10.44 -16.36 -51.28
C GLU A 536 9.39 -15.22 -51.33
N GLU A 537 8.91 -14.82 -52.52
CA GLU A 537 8.28 -13.51 -52.76
C GLU A 537 6.90 -13.61 -53.46
N GLY A 538 6.05 -12.57 -53.33
CA GLY A 538 4.76 -12.52 -54.03
C GLY A 538 3.89 -11.29 -53.72
N SER A 539 3.95 -10.27 -54.58
CA SER A 539 3.13 -9.03 -54.56
C SER A 539 2.04 -9.07 -55.66
N PRO A 540 1.14 -8.09 -55.79
CA PRO A 540 0.41 -7.29 -54.79
C PRO A 540 -1.13 -7.37 -54.99
N GLY A 541 -1.93 -6.78 -54.10
CA GLY A 541 -3.39 -6.67 -54.27
C GLY A 541 -4.01 -5.50 -53.51
N SER A 542 -5.08 -4.89 -54.04
CA SER A 542 -5.72 -3.69 -53.48
C SER A 542 -7.21 -3.88 -53.18
N CYS A 543 -7.83 -2.83 -52.61
CA CYS A 543 -9.26 -2.59 -52.48
C CYS A 543 -10.07 -3.27 -51.33
N LYS A 544 -10.44 -2.38 -50.39
CA LYS A 544 -11.81 -2.11 -49.89
C LYS A 544 -12.49 -3.07 -48.89
N LYS A 545 -13.14 -2.39 -47.93
CA LYS A 545 -14.10 -2.86 -46.92
C LYS A 545 -15.13 -3.87 -47.44
N SER A 546 -15.52 -4.79 -46.55
CA SER A 546 -16.91 -5.30 -46.44
C SER A 546 -17.26 -5.54 -44.97
N SER A 547 -18.51 -5.29 -44.60
CA SER A 547 -19.05 -5.46 -43.24
C SER A 547 -20.20 -6.47 -43.23
N SER A 548 -20.15 -7.47 -42.34
CA SER A 548 -21.28 -8.35 -41.98
C SER A 548 -20.94 -9.01 -40.63
N THR A 549 -21.69 -8.86 -39.53
CA THR A 549 -22.97 -9.53 -39.19
C THR A 549 -23.00 -11.03 -39.48
N GLY A 550 -23.33 -11.88 -38.49
CA GLY A 550 -23.43 -13.34 -38.73
C GLY A 550 -23.42 -14.25 -37.49
N SER A 551 -24.43 -14.13 -36.64
CA SER A 551 -24.64 -14.87 -35.38
C SER A 551 -24.51 -16.42 -35.41
N ASN A 552 -24.27 -16.97 -34.21
CA ASN A 552 -24.85 -18.23 -33.70
C ASN A 552 -24.34 -19.63 -34.16
N SER A 553 -23.48 -20.18 -33.30
CA SER A 553 -23.82 -21.32 -32.42
C SER A 553 -23.43 -22.77 -32.80
N LYS A 554 -23.42 -23.59 -31.73
CA LYS A 554 -23.48 -25.07 -31.66
C LYS A 554 -22.18 -25.88 -31.85
N ARG A 555 -21.71 -26.37 -30.69
CA ARG A 555 -21.35 -27.78 -30.41
C ARG A 555 -20.32 -28.45 -31.35
N ARG A 556 -19.12 -28.64 -30.83
CA ARG A 556 -18.48 -29.97 -30.86
C ARG A 556 -18.29 -30.48 -29.44
N LYS A 557 -18.78 -31.71 -29.19
CA LYS A 557 -18.22 -32.54 -28.14
C LYS A 557 -16.88 -33.06 -28.66
N PHE A 558 -15.86 -33.09 -27.82
CA PHE A 558 -14.86 -34.16 -27.89
C PHE A 558 -14.76 -34.80 -26.52
N LYS A 559 -14.39 -36.07 -26.49
CA LYS A 559 -14.46 -36.93 -25.31
C LYS A 559 -13.16 -37.73 -25.23
N ASP A 560 -12.85 -38.19 -24.02
CA ASP A 560 -11.94 -39.29 -23.71
C ASP A 560 -10.50 -39.17 -24.26
N PHE A 561 -9.60 -38.65 -23.40
CA PHE A 561 -8.28 -39.25 -23.25
C PHE A 561 -7.98 -39.47 -21.76
N ILE A 562 -8.32 -40.67 -21.28
CA ILE A 562 -7.78 -41.19 -20.02
C ILE A 562 -6.53 -41.97 -20.38
N HIS A 563 -5.38 -41.58 -19.83
CA HIS A 563 -4.26 -42.50 -19.63
C HIS A 563 -3.64 -42.27 -18.25
N ARG A 564 -3.44 -43.38 -17.53
CA ARG A 564 -2.80 -43.42 -16.21
C ARG A 564 -1.29 -43.48 -16.37
N SER A 565 -0.57 -43.02 -15.36
CA SER A 565 0.62 -43.68 -14.84
C SER A 565 0.76 -43.42 -13.34
N ASN A 566 1.23 -44.42 -12.60
CA ASN A 566 1.54 -44.34 -11.17
C ASN A 566 3.06 -44.43 -10.97
N SER A 567 3.55 -44.00 -9.81
CA SER A 567 4.69 -44.66 -9.17
C SER A 567 4.43 -44.76 -7.66
N ASP A 568 4.48 -45.99 -7.13
CA ASP A 568 4.43 -46.24 -5.69
C ASP A 568 5.78 -45.88 -5.05
N GLY A 569 5.73 -45.27 -3.86
CA GLY A 569 6.85 -45.15 -2.93
C GLY A 569 6.39 -45.61 -1.56
N LYS A 570 6.55 -46.90 -1.25
CA LYS A 570 6.15 -47.47 0.04
C LYS A 570 7.22 -47.18 1.08
N ASP A 571 6.79 -46.84 2.30
CA ASP A 571 7.45 -47.38 3.47
C ASP A 571 6.42 -47.69 4.58
N THR A 572 6.76 -48.61 5.48
CA THR A 572 5.75 -49.31 6.32
C THR A 572 6.06 -49.23 7.80
N PHE A 573 5.15 -48.64 8.60
CA PHE A 573 5.10 -48.86 10.04
C PHE A 573 3.66 -49.09 10.51
N VAL A 574 3.51 -49.96 11.52
CA VAL A 574 2.23 -50.59 11.89
C VAL A 574 1.77 -50.15 13.28
N PHE A 575 0.49 -49.79 13.35
CA PHE A 575 -0.42 -49.72 14.50
C PHE A 575 0.13 -50.01 15.92
N LEU A 576 -0.25 -49.13 16.85
CA LEU A 576 -1.05 -49.57 18.02
C LEU A 576 -2.18 -48.56 18.32
N MET A 577 -3.40 -49.07 18.50
CA MET A 577 -4.48 -48.39 19.22
C MET A 577 -5.14 -49.38 20.19
N PRO A 578 -5.32 -49.03 21.48
CA PRO A 578 -6.18 -49.77 22.39
C PRO A 578 -7.65 -49.36 22.18
N ASN A 579 -8.57 -50.32 22.24
CA ASN A 579 -10.00 -50.07 22.08
C ASN A 579 -10.81 -50.70 23.23
N ASN A 580 -11.86 -49.99 23.67
CA ASN A 580 -12.98 -50.44 24.50
C ASN A 580 -12.71 -51.05 25.88
N LYS A 581 -13.40 -50.49 26.89
CA LYS A 581 -14.29 -51.30 27.73
C LYS A 581 -15.52 -50.50 28.17
N LYS A 582 -16.64 -51.20 28.36
CA LYS A 582 -17.95 -50.63 28.68
C LYS A 582 -18.17 -50.56 30.20
N SER A 583 -18.84 -49.51 30.64
CA SER A 583 -19.84 -49.57 31.71
C SER A 583 -20.96 -48.58 31.36
N GLY A 584 -22.18 -48.87 31.79
CA GLY A 584 -23.33 -48.00 31.54
C GLY A 584 -24.32 -48.11 32.69
N LEU A 585 -25.23 -47.13 32.80
CA LEU A 585 -26.34 -47.17 33.75
C LEU A 585 -27.53 -46.37 33.21
N HIS A 586 -28.73 -46.88 33.49
CA HIS A 586 -30.00 -46.24 33.15
C HIS A 586 -30.31 -45.09 34.10
N HIS A 587 -30.86 -43.99 33.57
CA HIS A 587 -32.12 -43.48 34.14
C HIS A 587 -32.98 -42.74 33.10
N GLN A 588 -34.29 -42.68 33.38
CA GLN A 588 -35.33 -42.31 32.42
C GLN A 588 -36.52 -41.66 33.14
N ARG A 589 -36.85 -40.40 32.80
CA ARG A 589 -38.19 -39.75 32.82
C ARG A 589 -38.04 -38.34 32.20
N LEU A 590 -38.88 -37.79 31.30
CA LEU A 590 -40.35 -37.82 31.06
C LEU A 590 -41.10 -36.75 31.88
N GLY A 591 -41.76 -35.80 31.17
CA GLY A 591 -42.51 -34.67 31.75
C GLY A 591 -42.18 -33.33 31.04
N THR A 592 -42.71 -33.02 29.85
CA THR A 592 -44.03 -32.43 29.52
C THR A 592 -44.13 -30.90 29.56
N GLU A 593 -44.76 -30.38 28.50
CA GLU A 593 -45.06 -29.00 28.14
C GLU A 593 -45.64 -28.09 29.24
N LYS A 594 -45.48 -26.76 29.07
CA LYS A 594 -46.67 -25.92 28.81
C LYS A 594 -46.40 -24.59 28.11
N ARG A 595 -47.27 -24.28 27.15
CA ARG A 595 -47.36 -23.05 26.35
C ARG A 595 -48.25 -22.01 27.06
N LYS A 596 -47.89 -20.73 26.99
CA LYS A 596 -48.82 -19.60 27.19
C LYS A 596 -48.40 -18.38 26.34
N GLU A 597 -49.30 -17.94 25.50
CA GLU A 597 -49.30 -16.59 24.90
C GLU A 597 -50.08 -15.63 25.81
N VAL A 598 -49.88 -14.31 25.68
CA VAL A 598 -50.97 -13.35 25.40
C VAL A 598 -50.40 -11.94 25.11
N LYS A 599 -51.18 -11.20 24.31
CA LYS A 599 -51.06 -9.79 23.86
C LYS A 599 -50.92 -8.82 25.06
N GLY A 600 -50.44 -7.57 24.95
CA GLY A 600 -50.07 -6.72 23.79
C GLY A 600 -50.41 -5.24 24.08
N VAL A 601 -50.32 -4.35 23.08
CA VAL A 601 -50.63 -2.88 23.13
C VAL A 601 -49.55 -1.98 23.77
N GLY A 602 -49.35 -0.80 23.17
CA GLY A 602 -48.64 0.34 23.77
C GLY A 602 -47.50 0.89 22.91
N GLY A 603 -47.68 2.06 22.30
CA GLY A 603 -46.62 2.79 21.59
C GLY A 603 -46.01 3.90 22.46
N GLY A 604 -44.77 4.28 22.17
CA GLY A 604 -44.08 5.37 22.88
C GLY A 604 -42.76 5.73 22.23
N LEU A 605 -42.72 6.90 21.58
CA LEU A 605 -41.47 7.58 21.21
C LEU A 605 -40.85 8.15 22.49
N PHE A 606 -39.55 7.97 22.75
CA PHE A 606 -38.63 9.04 23.17
C PHE A 606 -37.17 8.56 23.33
N GLN A 607 -36.32 9.14 22.49
CA GLN A 607 -34.94 9.54 22.73
C GLN A 607 -34.58 9.75 24.22
N PHE A 608 -33.49 9.12 24.70
CA PHE A 608 -32.70 9.66 25.82
C PHE A 608 -31.22 9.27 25.74
N GLN A 609 -30.37 10.17 26.26
CA GLN A 609 -28.91 10.12 26.29
C GLN A 609 -28.46 10.58 27.68
N GLU A 610 -27.88 9.69 28.49
CA GLU A 610 -27.01 10.01 29.64
C GLU A 610 -26.02 8.84 29.84
N HIS A 611 -24.72 9.08 29.99
CA HIS A 611 -24.03 9.62 31.18
C HIS A 611 -24.24 8.76 32.44
N TYR A 612 -23.16 8.14 32.92
CA TYR A 612 -23.08 7.58 34.27
C TYR A 612 -21.90 8.18 35.00
N TYR A 613 -22.18 8.83 36.13
CA TYR A 613 -21.20 9.45 37.02
C TYR A 613 -21.48 8.95 38.43
N ILE A 614 -20.55 8.21 39.05
CA ILE A 614 -20.70 7.75 40.44
C ILE A 614 -19.45 8.14 41.25
N ARG A 615 -19.57 9.27 41.96
CA ARG A 615 -18.96 9.45 43.29
C ARG A 615 -19.93 8.85 44.33
N SER A 616 -19.50 8.37 45.50
CA SER A 616 -18.17 8.08 46.01
C SER A 616 -18.30 7.27 47.31
N LYS A 617 -17.22 6.66 47.79
CA LYS A 617 -16.90 6.67 49.23
C LYS A 617 -15.41 6.46 49.47
N GLN A 618 -14.92 7.07 50.55
CA GLN A 618 -13.51 7.22 50.89
C GLN A 618 -13.13 6.25 52.01
N GLY A 619 -11.89 5.75 52.00
CA GLY A 619 -11.44 4.72 52.94
C GLY A 619 -9.93 4.54 52.94
N ASP A 620 -9.21 5.53 53.49
CA ASP A 620 -7.75 5.46 53.65
C ASP A 620 -7.30 4.32 54.58
N LYS A 621 -6.28 3.56 54.13
CA LYS A 621 -5.28 2.91 55.01
C LYS A 621 -4.06 2.44 54.21
N ARG A 622 -2.87 2.87 54.65
CA ARG A 622 -1.56 2.41 54.15
C ARG A 622 -1.14 1.12 54.84
N CYS A 623 -0.60 0.17 54.08
CA CYS A 623 0.58 -0.67 54.37
C CYS A 623 1.02 -1.24 52.99
N SER A 624 2.22 -1.01 52.43
CA SER A 624 3.57 -1.37 52.88
C SER A 624 3.75 -2.87 53.16
N TYR A 625 4.43 -3.60 52.26
CA TYR A 625 5.72 -4.26 52.54
C TYR A 625 6.31 -4.92 51.28
N LEU A 626 7.62 -4.72 51.07
CA LEU A 626 8.47 -5.61 50.26
C LEU A 626 9.17 -6.61 51.20
N PRO A 627 9.46 -7.82 50.71
CA PRO A 627 10.68 -8.54 51.06
C PRO A 627 11.68 -8.53 49.89
N CYS A 628 12.97 -8.64 50.18
CA CYS A 628 14.06 -8.60 49.20
C CYS A 628 15.16 -9.61 49.55
N ARG A 629 15.75 -10.28 48.54
CA ARG A 629 17.12 -10.84 48.42
C ARG A 629 17.25 -11.50 47.04
N SER A 630 18.22 -11.16 46.18
CA SER A 630 19.69 -11.42 46.20
C SER A 630 20.04 -12.82 45.63
N ASP A 631 21.17 -13.10 44.95
CA ASP A 631 22.53 -12.52 45.04
C ASP A 631 23.21 -12.17 43.67
N LEU A 632 24.54 -11.97 43.69
CA LEU A 632 25.52 -11.53 42.67
C LEU A 632 25.54 -10.00 42.37
N VAL A 633 26.46 -9.18 42.90
CA VAL A 633 27.96 -9.14 42.82
C VAL A 633 28.41 -8.56 41.46
N GLU A 634 28.68 -7.24 41.38
CA GLU A 634 30.03 -6.58 41.33
C GLU A 634 30.84 -6.91 40.06
N PHE A 635 31.53 -6.01 39.35
CA PHE A 635 31.99 -4.60 39.49
C PHE A 635 32.02 -3.98 38.04
N LEU A 636 32.26 -2.71 37.70
CA LEU A 636 32.61 -1.39 38.28
C LEU A 636 32.17 -0.34 37.19
N SER A 637 32.27 1.01 37.24
CA SER A 637 32.83 2.04 38.15
C SER A 637 32.01 3.36 38.05
N ASN A 638 32.53 4.48 38.58
CA ASN A 638 31.99 5.84 38.38
C ASN A 638 32.86 6.68 37.44
N VAL A 639 32.23 7.57 36.66
CA VAL A 639 32.73 8.95 36.46
C VAL A 639 31.53 9.91 36.54
N ASN A 640 31.49 10.74 37.58
CA ASN A 640 30.57 11.88 37.67
C ASN A 640 31.32 13.16 37.26
N GLY A 641 30.73 13.95 36.36
CA GLY A 641 31.27 15.24 35.91
C GLY A 641 30.18 16.30 35.87
N VAL A 642 29.97 17.01 36.97
CA VAL A 642 28.91 18.03 37.08
C VAL A 642 29.35 19.33 36.43
N GLY A 643 28.58 19.82 35.45
CA GLY A 643 28.78 21.12 34.80
C GLY A 643 27.45 21.84 34.53
N ARG A 644 26.92 22.54 35.53
CA ARG A 644 25.83 23.51 35.32
C ARG A 644 26.42 24.81 34.74
N ASN A 645 25.76 25.43 33.75
CA ASN A 645 25.25 26.81 33.86
C ASN A 645 24.66 27.38 32.54
N LEU A 646 23.62 28.22 32.73
CA LEU A 646 23.21 29.38 31.92
C LEU A 646 22.76 29.20 30.44
N HIS A 647 21.44 29.15 30.27
CA HIS A 647 20.71 30.12 29.41
C HIS A 647 20.40 31.40 30.25
N PRO A 648 19.86 32.51 29.71
CA PRO A 648 19.32 32.69 28.36
C PRO A 648 19.92 33.87 27.55
N PHE A 649 19.79 33.80 26.23
CA PHE A 649 18.87 34.64 25.45
C PHE A 649 18.33 33.80 24.27
#